data_AF-A0A162PCD6-F1
#
_entry.id   AF-A0A162PCD6-F1
#
_cell.length_a   1.000
_cell.length_b   1.000
_cell.length_c   1.000
_cell.angle_alpha   90.00
_cell.angle_beta   90.00
_cell.angle_gamma   90.00
#
_symmetry.space_group_name_H-M   'P 1'
#
loop_
_entity.id
_entity.type
_entity.pdbx_description
1 polymer ?
#
loop_
_entity_poly.entity_id
_entity_poly.type
_entity_poly.pdbx_seq_one_letter_code
_entity_poly.pdbx_strand_id
1 'polypeptide(L)'
;LDRKMTTLETGPEPARVVDLPGRSMLILYGSETGNSQDIAEEIGRDAQRLHFRTRVDEMNSVQLSTLLQYTLVVFVISTTGQGDMPRNSGAFWRSLLRKKLPPGCLGAVRFTTFGLGDSMYIKFNWAARKLHKRLEQLGAVEFYPRGEADEQDSDGVDERYMPWAADLRKKLLDLYPLPEGLAPIPDDALLPPRYTVALASNLDAPQSRDQDQSTGGYTNGHAVGSAAQDSQPNGTDTTTAVEKLIQKTTSITITEDHPLTNEAGTPSQEPPEAGQPSATLLPIPGGQDASLELNERVTPETHFQDVRLVRLALESTPNGPPTIEPFDSLTIYPKNFPQDVQKLIDLMDWSTIADLPLSFTPASSSPSPSSGQPSLPRGLHIDLHRPTTLRDLLTHNLDITCTPRRSFLKDMSYFSSDEYHRQRLLEFTMREYTDEFFDYTTRPRRTILEVLEEFTSVRIPLAYVLDMFPVMRGRDFSIASVDHHSSNPPPSLGPSSPASSSAAAAATGTSITLLIALVKYKTILRKIRQGLCSRYLESLTRPGTPLRITLNRSSASLHGPAHARRPLCAVATGTGVAPLRLFVEERLSRSSSVAPVGDTAVFFGNRSRDADFHFRDVWEHLKTRYAAAAAAATETQNPAGSSGRFDVHTAFSRDPSAPQQYVQDVIRQHPSTIRAMAASNAIFVVCGGSLKMSRAVKEAVKDCLREDAEKYPDDAAVEAAFARLTWWEEIW
;
A
#
# COMPACT_ATOMS: atom_id res chain seq x y z
N LEU A 1 -35.42 4.53 20.88
CA LEU A 1 -34.08 3.97 20.60
C LEU A 1 -34.02 3.51 19.15
N ASP A 2 -34.97 2.69 18.71
CA ASP A 2 -35.09 2.16 17.34
C ASP A 2 -35.00 3.23 16.24
N ARG A 3 -35.79 4.32 16.31
CA ARG A 3 -35.73 5.38 15.28
C ARG A 3 -34.36 6.07 15.18
N LYS A 4 -33.65 6.24 16.31
CA LYS A 4 -32.31 6.86 16.34
C LYS A 4 -31.25 5.88 15.79
N MET A 5 -31.39 4.59 16.07
CA MET A 5 -30.54 3.55 15.48
C MET A 5 -30.76 3.44 13.97
N THR A 6 -32.01 3.44 13.49
CA THR A 6 -32.30 3.42 12.05
C THR A 6 -31.70 4.61 11.32
N THR A 7 -31.75 5.82 11.90
CA THR A 7 -31.13 7.01 11.29
C THR A 7 -29.60 6.94 11.25
N LEU A 8 -28.96 6.40 12.30
CA LEU A 8 -27.51 6.17 12.32
C LEU A 8 -27.07 5.10 11.30
N GLU A 9 -27.96 4.17 10.97
CA GLU A 9 -27.67 3.08 10.04
C GLU A 9 -27.84 3.48 8.58
N THR A 10 -29.00 4.06 8.21
CA THR A 10 -29.39 4.19 6.79
C THR A 10 -29.18 5.57 6.19
N GLY A 11 -29.21 6.64 6.99
CA GLY A 11 -29.10 8.02 6.50
C GLY A 11 -30.29 8.50 5.63
N PRO A 12 -30.13 9.58 4.85
CA PRO A 12 -31.15 10.10 3.94
C PRO A 12 -31.44 9.13 2.78
N GLU A 13 -32.65 9.18 2.24
CA GLU A 13 -33.08 8.26 1.17
C GLU A 13 -32.26 8.49 -0.12
N PRO A 14 -31.58 7.46 -0.66
CA PRO A 14 -30.79 7.60 -1.87
C PRO A 14 -31.67 7.70 -3.11
N ALA A 15 -31.15 8.40 -4.12
CA ALA A 15 -31.74 8.47 -5.44
C ALA A 15 -31.89 7.08 -6.07
N ARG A 16 -33.04 6.86 -6.71
CA ARG A 16 -33.33 5.61 -7.40
C ARG A 16 -32.59 5.53 -8.73
N VAL A 17 -31.73 4.53 -8.87
CA VAL A 17 -31.11 4.18 -10.15
C VAL A 17 -32.04 3.21 -10.90
N VAL A 18 -32.60 3.67 -12.01
CA VAL A 18 -33.43 2.83 -12.89
C VAL A 18 -32.56 1.91 -13.74
N ASP A 19 -32.89 0.63 -13.80
CA ASP A 19 -32.23 -0.33 -14.70
C ASP A 19 -32.81 -0.21 -16.11
N LEU A 20 -31.97 0.18 -17.07
CA LEU A 20 -32.36 0.40 -18.46
C LEU A 20 -31.63 -0.59 -19.39
N PRO A 21 -32.34 -1.20 -20.36
CA PRO A 21 -31.73 -2.17 -21.25
C PRO A 21 -30.59 -1.53 -22.07
N GLY A 22 -29.50 -2.29 -22.24
CA GLY A 22 -28.33 -1.83 -23.00
C GLY A 22 -27.42 -0.83 -22.27
N ARG A 23 -27.70 -0.46 -21.02
CA ARG A 23 -26.85 0.46 -20.23
C ARG A 23 -26.03 -0.26 -19.17
N SER A 24 -24.92 -0.83 -19.59
CA SER A 24 -23.95 -1.42 -18.67
C SER A 24 -22.54 -0.91 -18.96
N MET A 25 -21.81 -0.55 -17.91
CA MET A 25 -20.45 -0.04 -18.04
C MET A 25 -19.52 -0.73 -17.05
N LEU A 26 -18.41 -1.25 -17.56
CA LEU A 26 -17.32 -1.80 -16.76
C LEU A 26 -16.18 -0.78 -16.71
N ILE A 27 -15.75 -0.40 -15.52
CA ILE A 27 -14.63 0.52 -15.32
C ILE A 27 -13.51 -0.27 -14.67
N LEU A 28 -12.38 -0.41 -15.37
CA LEU A 28 -11.23 -1.16 -14.89
C LEU A 28 -10.09 -0.22 -14.55
N TYR A 29 -9.50 -0.38 -13.37
CA TYR A 29 -8.35 0.42 -12.97
C TYR A 29 -7.06 -0.38 -12.82
N GLY A 30 -5.95 0.23 -13.24
CA GLY A 30 -4.60 -0.15 -12.90
C GLY A 30 -3.99 0.97 -12.07
N SER A 31 -3.69 0.72 -10.80
CA SER A 31 -3.21 1.74 -9.87
C SER A 31 -2.17 1.19 -8.90
N GLU A 32 -1.14 1.99 -8.63
CA GLU A 32 -0.10 1.66 -7.65
C GLU A 32 -0.39 2.30 -6.29
N THR A 33 -0.75 3.58 -6.30
CA THR A 33 -1.00 4.39 -5.10
C THR A 33 -2.48 4.72 -4.90
N GLY A 34 -3.36 4.28 -5.81
CA GLY A 34 -4.80 4.48 -5.75
C GLY A 34 -5.38 5.59 -6.62
N ASN A 35 -4.58 6.49 -7.19
CA ASN A 35 -5.13 7.63 -7.93
C ASN A 35 -6.04 7.22 -9.10
N SER A 36 -5.66 6.18 -9.85
CA SER A 36 -6.49 5.64 -10.94
C SER A 36 -7.71 4.87 -10.45
N GLN A 37 -7.65 4.29 -9.24
CA GLN A 37 -8.81 3.66 -8.61
C GLN A 37 -9.88 4.73 -8.34
N ASP A 38 -9.49 5.82 -7.69
CA ASP A 38 -10.43 6.90 -7.33
C ASP A 38 -11.09 7.53 -8.57
N ILE A 39 -10.34 7.80 -9.64
CA ILE A 39 -10.92 8.28 -10.90
C ILE A 39 -11.89 7.24 -11.51
N ALA A 40 -11.54 5.95 -11.46
CA ALA A 40 -12.43 4.91 -11.95
C ALA A 40 -13.74 4.83 -11.14
N GLU A 41 -13.66 5.03 -9.83
CA GLU A 41 -14.82 5.08 -8.94
C GLU A 41 -15.70 6.31 -9.24
N GLU A 42 -15.10 7.47 -9.48
CA GLU A 42 -15.82 8.69 -9.86
C GLU A 42 -16.54 8.53 -11.22
N ILE A 43 -15.85 8.04 -12.24
CA ILE A 43 -16.47 7.72 -13.55
C ILE A 43 -17.63 6.73 -13.38
N GLY A 44 -17.47 5.74 -12.49
CA GLY A 44 -18.52 4.77 -12.16
C GLY A 44 -19.76 5.43 -11.53
N ARG A 45 -19.56 6.40 -10.63
CA ARG A 45 -20.64 7.19 -10.02
C ARG A 45 -21.32 8.11 -11.04
N ASP A 46 -20.56 8.79 -11.88
CA ASP A 46 -21.10 9.70 -12.89
C ASP A 46 -21.95 8.96 -13.93
N ALA A 47 -21.52 7.77 -14.36
CA ALA A 47 -22.34 6.94 -15.23
C ALA A 47 -23.57 6.35 -14.52
N GLN A 48 -23.48 6.04 -13.22
CA GLN A 48 -24.64 5.64 -12.42
C GLN A 48 -25.69 6.76 -12.37
N ARG A 49 -25.28 8.04 -12.34
CA ARG A 49 -26.20 9.18 -12.48
C ARG A 49 -26.91 9.23 -13.82
N LEU A 50 -26.33 8.62 -14.85
CA LEU A 50 -26.94 8.44 -16.16
C LEU A 50 -27.68 7.09 -16.29
N HIS A 51 -28.00 6.43 -15.17
CA HIS A 51 -28.70 5.15 -15.14
C HIS A 51 -27.96 3.99 -15.84
N PHE A 52 -26.62 4.03 -15.84
CA PHE A 52 -25.83 2.84 -16.19
C PHE A 52 -25.72 1.90 -14.99
N ARG A 53 -25.86 0.60 -15.26
CA ARG A 53 -25.38 -0.44 -14.34
C ARG A 53 -23.85 -0.47 -14.41
N THR A 54 -23.20 0.02 -13.36
CA THR A 54 -21.74 0.13 -13.32
C THR A 54 -21.10 -0.97 -12.49
N ARG A 55 -19.92 -1.44 -12.93
CA ARG A 55 -19.00 -2.24 -12.12
C ARG A 55 -17.63 -1.59 -12.20
N VAL A 56 -17.03 -1.31 -11.04
CA VAL A 56 -15.64 -0.81 -10.93
C VAL A 56 -14.79 -1.92 -10.31
N ASP A 57 -13.68 -2.30 -10.93
CA ASP A 57 -12.79 -3.35 -10.40
C ASP A 57 -11.35 -3.14 -10.87
N GLU A 58 -10.40 -3.74 -10.16
CA GLU A 58 -9.00 -3.73 -10.63
C GLU A 58 -8.85 -4.63 -11.86
N MET A 59 -7.92 -4.29 -12.76
CA MET A 59 -7.75 -5.04 -14.00
C MET A 59 -7.44 -6.53 -13.79
N ASN A 60 -6.62 -6.89 -12.79
CA ASN A 60 -6.24 -8.29 -12.52
C ASN A 60 -7.41 -9.18 -12.05
N SER A 61 -8.50 -8.60 -11.55
CA SER A 61 -9.66 -9.34 -11.06
C SER A 61 -10.61 -9.79 -12.19
N VAL A 62 -10.39 -9.30 -13.41
CA VAL A 62 -11.31 -9.47 -14.53
C VAL A 62 -10.69 -10.31 -15.65
N GLN A 63 -11.48 -11.23 -16.18
CA GLN A 63 -11.10 -12.02 -17.36
C GLN A 63 -11.49 -11.29 -18.65
N LEU A 64 -10.77 -11.52 -19.75
CA LEU A 64 -11.07 -10.87 -21.04
C LEU A 64 -12.50 -11.13 -21.54
N SER A 65 -13.07 -12.30 -21.24
CA SER A 65 -14.45 -12.64 -21.60
C SER A 65 -15.48 -11.75 -20.89
N THR A 66 -15.17 -11.23 -19.70
CA THR A 66 -16.04 -10.31 -18.98
C THR A 66 -16.21 -8.99 -19.73
N LEU A 67 -15.21 -8.54 -20.49
CA LEU A 67 -15.31 -7.31 -21.29
C LEU A 67 -16.48 -7.37 -22.29
N LEU A 68 -16.77 -8.57 -22.82
CA LEU A 68 -17.83 -8.81 -23.80
C LEU A 68 -19.25 -8.77 -23.18
N GLN A 69 -19.34 -8.75 -21.85
CA GLN A 69 -20.62 -8.77 -21.12
C GLN A 69 -21.17 -7.35 -20.85
N TYR A 70 -20.39 -6.32 -21.16
CA TYR A 70 -20.74 -4.92 -20.90
C TYR A 70 -20.84 -4.14 -22.20
N THR A 71 -21.75 -3.15 -22.20
CA THR A 71 -21.96 -2.30 -23.37
C THR A 71 -20.78 -1.38 -23.64
N LEU A 72 -20.19 -0.84 -22.57
CA LEU A 72 -19.03 0.03 -22.62
C LEU A 72 -17.98 -0.41 -21.59
N VAL A 73 -16.71 -0.25 -21.93
CA VAL A 73 -15.59 -0.49 -21.02
C VAL A 73 -14.70 0.75 -20.93
N VAL A 74 -14.42 1.23 -19.72
CA VAL A 74 -13.48 2.33 -19.48
C VAL A 74 -12.26 1.79 -18.75
N PHE A 75 -11.06 2.08 -19.24
CA PHE A 75 -9.82 1.72 -18.55
C PHE A 75 -9.15 2.97 -17.98
N VAL A 76 -8.88 2.98 -16.67
CA VAL A 76 -8.15 4.05 -16.00
C VAL A 76 -6.82 3.51 -15.51
N ILE A 77 -5.69 4.02 -15.96
CA ILE A 77 -4.40 3.39 -15.65
C ILE A 77 -3.27 4.38 -15.43
N SER A 78 -2.58 4.24 -14.30
CA SER A 78 -1.33 4.96 -14.03
C SER A 78 -0.15 4.28 -14.69
N THR A 79 0.91 5.04 -15.00
CA THR A 79 2.20 4.45 -15.40
C THR A 79 3.12 4.32 -14.18
N THR A 80 3.79 3.17 -14.01
CA THR A 80 4.70 2.91 -12.88
C THR A 80 6.14 2.66 -13.34
N GLY A 81 7.09 2.81 -12.41
CA GLY A 81 8.50 2.50 -12.64
C GLY A 81 9.04 3.10 -13.94
N GLN A 82 9.58 2.25 -14.82
CA GLN A 82 10.15 2.65 -16.09
C GLN A 82 9.19 2.43 -17.25
N GLY A 83 7.96 2.95 -17.13
CA GLY A 83 6.91 2.82 -18.14
C GLY A 83 6.18 1.47 -18.10
N ASP A 84 6.10 0.89 -16.92
CA ASP A 84 5.49 -0.40 -16.65
C ASP A 84 4.01 -0.24 -16.26
N MET A 85 3.32 -1.38 -16.29
CA MET A 85 1.93 -1.48 -15.83
C MET A 85 1.93 -1.56 -14.29
N PRO A 86 0.96 -0.92 -13.60
CA PRO A 86 0.74 -1.10 -12.17
C PRO A 86 0.60 -2.57 -11.78
N ARG A 87 1.02 -2.94 -10.56
CA ARG A 87 1.00 -4.34 -10.10
C ARG A 87 -0.38 -4.99 -10.25
N ASN A 88 -1.45 -4.27 -9.93
CA ASN A 88 -2.83 -4.74 -10.03
C ASN A 88 -3.41 -4.78 -11.48
N SER A 89 -2.57 -4.60 -12.49
CA SER A 89 -2.92 -4.72 -13.92
C SER A 89 -2.00 -5.66 -14.72
N GLY A 90 -0.89 -6.11 -14.13
CA GLY A 90 0.11 -6.90 -14.83
C GLY A 90 -0.36 -8.28 -15.32
N ALA A 91 -1.26 -8.95 -14.59
CA ALA A 91 -1.83 -10.23 -15.03
C ALA A 91 -2.80 -10.03 -16.20
N PHE A 92 -3.65 -9.00 -16.11
CA PHE A 92 -4.54 -8.61 -17.20
C PHE A 92 -3.76 -8.24 -18.47
N TRP A 93 -2.71 -7.41 -18.34
CA TRP A 93 -1.84 -7.05 -19.44
C TRP A 93 -1.20 -8.28 -20.11
N ARG A 94 -0.63 -9.20 -19.31
CA ARG A 94 -0.10 -10.48 -19.84
C ARG A 94 -1.15 -11.30 -20.57
N SER A 95 -2.41 -11.26 -20.14
CA SER A 95 -3.51 -11.95 -20.83
C SER A 95 -3.74 -11.39 -22.24
N LEU A 96 -3.70 -10.05 -22.41
CA LEU A 96 -3.82 -9.37 -23.70
C LEU A 96 -2.65 -9.67 -24.66
N LEU A 97 -1.48 -10.03 -24.13
CA LEU A 97 -0.29 -10.35 -24.92
C LEU A 97 -0.20 -11.81 -25.36
N ARG A 98 -1.17 -12.67 -24.99
CA ARG A 98 -1.15 -14.09 -25.36
C ARG A 98 -1.22 -14.27 -26.88
N LYS A 99 -0.23 -14.96 -27.46
CA LYS A 99 -0.17 -15.27 -28.91
C LYS A 99 -1.36 -16.08 -29.43
N LYS A 100 -2.04 -16.82 -28.54
CA LYS A 100 -3.22 -17.66 -28.87
C LYS A 100 -4.52 -16.87 -29.01
N LEU A 101 -4.53 -15.57 -28.71
CA LEU A 101 -5.74 -14.76 -28.87
C LEU A 101 -6.11 -14.63 -30.35
N PRO A 102 -7.36 -14.96 -30.74
CA PRO A 102 -7.82 -14.73 -32.10
C PRO A 102 -7.73 -13.25 -32.47
N PRO A 103 -7.29 -12.90 -33.70
CA PRO A 103 -7.41 -11.53 -34.21
C PRO A 103 -8.87 -11.06 -34.12
N GLY A 104 -9.09 -9.82 -33.68
CA GLY A 104 -10.45 -9.28 -33.58
C GLY A 104 -11.31 -9.87 -32.46
N CYS A 105 -10.76 -10.66 -31.53
CA CYS A 105 -11.53 -11.28 -30.44
C CYS A 105 -12.24 -10.27 -29.51
N LEU A 106 -11.84 -9.00 -29.53
CA LEU A 106 -12.50 -7.91 -28.81
C LEU A 106 -13.34 -7.01 -29.73
N GLY A 107 -13.70 -7.47 -30.93
CA GLY A 107 -14.48 -6.72 -31.93
C GLY A 107 -15.80 -6.11 -31.45
N ALA A 108 -16.43 -6.75 -30.45
CA ALA A 108 -17.67 -6.27 -29.83
C ALA A 108 -17.43 -5.29 -28.66
N VAL A 109 -16.20 -5.14 -28.19
CA VAL A 109 -15.87 -4.28 -27.05
C VAL A 109 -15.77 -2.83 -27.52
N ARG A 110 -16.60 -1.97 -26.95
CA ARG A 110 -16.50 -0.52 -27.12
C ARG A 110 -15.78 0.06 -25.91
N PHE A 111 -14.65 0.74 -26.12
CA PHE A 111 -13.83 1.21 -25.02
C PHE A 111 -13.36 2.67 -25.12
N THR A 112 -12.88 3.19 -24.00
CA THR A 112 -12.01 4.36 -23.93
C THR A 112 -10.99 4.17 -22.81
N THR A 113 -9.97 5.03 -22.76
CA THR A 113 -8.90 4.95 -21.76
C THR A 113 -8.58 6.32 -21.18
N PHE A 114 -8.33 6.39 -19.88
CA PHE A 114 -7.80 7.56 -19.21
C PHE A 114 -6.48 7.23 -18.52
N GLY A 115 -5.40 7.86 -18.96
CA GLY A 115 -4.06 7.65 -18.43
C GLY A 115 -3.69 8.66 -17.34
N LEU A 116 -3.02 8.19 -16.29
CA LEU A 116 -2.34 9.05 -15.32
C LEU A 116 -0.82 8.88 -15.51
N GLY A 117 -0.11 9.99 -15.67
CA GLY A 117 1.33 10.00 -15.83
C GLY A 117 1.97 11.23 -15.19
N ASP A 118 3.29 11.25 -15.23
CA ASP A 118 4.11 12.36 -14.78
C ASP A 118 5.16 12.63 -15.88
N SER A 119 5.11 13.80 -16.52
CA SER A 119 6.05 14.18 -17.58
C SER A 119 7.49 14.37 -17.08
N MET A 120 7.71 14.28 -15.77
CA MET A 120 9.06 14.15 -15.21
C MET A 120 9.73 12.85 -15.65
N TYR A 121 8.97 11.80 -15.94
CA TYR A 121 9.45 10.53 -16.46
C TYR A 121 9.48 10.50 -17.98
N ILE A 122 10.51 9.88 -18.55
CA ILE A 122 10.68 9.73 -20.01
C ILE A 122 9.49 9.00 -20.66
N LYS A 123 8.93 8.00 -19.95
CA LYS A 123 7.81 7.19 -20.41
C LYS A 123 6.48 7.70 -19.87
N PHE A 124 6.21 8.98 -20.09
CA PHE A 124 4.95 9.63 -19.74
C PHE A 124 3.73 8.92 -20.36
N ASN A 125 2.73 8.59 -19.52
CA ASN A 125 1.49 7.90 -19.89
C ASN A 125 1.65 6.59 -20.69
N TRP A 126 2.83 5.96 -20.61
CA TRP A 126 3.21 4.85 -21.48
C TRP A 126 2.36 3.59 -21.26
N ALA A 127 1.92 3.32 -20.02
CA ALA A 127 1.02 2.21 -19.71
C ALA A 127 -0.32 2.36 -20.43
N ALA A 128 -0.95 3.54 -20.35
CA ALA A 128 -2.21 3.85 -21.02
C ALA A 128 -2.09 3.70 -22.55
N ARG A 129 -1.03 4.26 -23.14
CA ARG A 129 -0.79 4.18 -24.59
C ARG A 129 -0.57 2.74 -25.07
N LYS A 130 0.20 1.93 -24.33
CA LYS A 130 0.40 0.50 -24.61
C LYS A 130 -0.92 -0.27 -24.55
N LEU A 131 -1.69 -0.07 -23.49
CA LEU A 131 -2.98 -0.74 -23.30
C LEU A 131 -3.95 -0.38 -24.41
N HIS A 132 -4.11 0.91 -24.68
CA HIS A 132 -5.00 1.44 -25.72
C HIS A 132 -4.70 0.81 -27.08
N LYS A 133 -3.44 0.93 -27.55
CA LYS A 133 -3.02 0.37 -28.84
C LYS A 133 -3.22 -1.13 -28.92
N ARG A 134 -3.03 -1.86 -27.81
CA ARG A 134 -3.22 -3.31 -27.79
C ARG A 134 -4.69 -3.70 -27.88
N LEU A 135 -5.60 -2.94 -27.28
CA LEU A 135 -7.04 -3.17 -27.38
C LEU A 135 -7.52 -2.98 -28.83
N GLU A 136 -7.07 -1.91 -29.51
CA GLU A 136 -7.34 -1.68 -30.94
C GLU A 136 -6.82 -2.83 -31.82
N GLN A 137 -5.59 -3.30 -31.57
CA GLN A 137 -5.02 -4.46 -32.29
C GLN A 137 -5.84 -5.75 -32.12
N LEU A 138 -6.57 -5.88 -31.02
CA LEU A 138 -7.46 -7.02 -30.74
C LEU A 138 -8.89 -6.79 -31.25
N GLY A 139 -9.15 -5.67 -31.93
CA GLY A 139 -10.41 -5.33 -32.58
C GLY A 139 -11.36 -4.46 -31.75
N ALA A 140 -11.00 -4.09 -30.52
CA ALA A 140 -11.85 -3.21 -29.72
C ALA A 140 -12.01 -1.85 -30.38
N VAL A 141 -13.19 -1.24 -30.23
CA VAL A 141 -13.58 0.01 -30.92
C VAL A 141 -13.59 1.16 -29.92
N GLU A 142 -12.80 2.21 -30.18
CA GLU A 142 -12.82 3.42 -29.35
C GLU A 142 -14.15 4.17 -29.54
N PHE A 143 -14.92 4.39 -28.46
CA PHE A 143 -16.19 5.14 -28.52
C PHE A 143 -16.05 6.62 -28.11
N TYR A 144 -14.96 6.95 -27.41
CA TYR A 144 -14.64 8.29 -26.94
C TYR A 144 -13.12 8.45 -26.85
N PRO A 145 -12.54 9.60 -27.25
CA PRO A 145 -11.09 9.79 -27.30
C PRO A 145 -10.39 9.53 -25.95
N ARG A 146 -9.23 8.88 -26.03
CA ARG A 146 -8.31 8.71 -24.88
C ARG A 146 -7.97 10.04 -24.22
N GLY A 147 -8.03 10.07 -22.89
CA GLY A 147 -7.46 11.14 -22.06
C GLY A 147 -6.11 10.76 -21.45
N GLU A 148 -5.25 11.75 -21.23
CA GLU A 148 -3.95 11.61 -20.56
C GLU A 148 -3.76 12.79 -19.59
N ALA A 149 -3.62 12.51 -18.30
CA ALA A 149 -3.34 13.50 -17.27
C ALA A 149 -1.86 13.54 -16.92
N ASP A 150 -1.38 14.72 -16.49
CA ASP A 150 -0.02 14.96 -16.04
C ASP A 150 -0.01 15.44 -14.58
N GLU A 151 0.73 14.76 -13.72
CA GLU A 151 0.94 15.17 -12.32
C GLU A 151 1.67 16.53 -12.23
N GLN A 152 2.38 16.96 -13.29
CA GLN A 152 3.07 18.25 -13.33
C GLN A 152 2.20 19.43 -13.77
N ASP A 153 0.96 19.19 -14.18
CA ASP A 153 0.00 20.25 -14.51
C ASP A 153 -0.30 21.10 -13.25
N SER A 154 -0.77 22.34 -13.45
CA SER A 154 -0.92 23.33 -12.36
C SER A 154 -1.94 22.91 -11.31
N ASP A 155 -3.03 22.29 -11.76
CA ASP A 155 -4.05 21.65 -10.92
C ASP A 155 -3.83 20.13 -10.81
N GLY A 156 -2.64 19.65 -11.16
CA GLY A 156 -2.31 18.24 -11.27
C GLY A 156 -3.24 17.50 -12.23
N VAL A 157 -3.65 16.28 -11.83
CA VAL A 157 -4.49 15.40 -12.65
C VAL A 157 -5.86 16.03 -13.01
N ASP A 158 -6.40 16.88 -12.14
CA ASP A 158 -7.72 17.50 -12.32
C ASP A 158 -7.77 18.42 -13.55
N GLU A 159 -6.65 19.04 -13.91
CA GLU A 159 -6.55 19.96 -15.06
C GLU A 159 -7.04 19.31 -16.37
N ARG A 160 -6.72 18.01 -16.53
CA ARG A 160 -7.10 17.21 -17.70
C ARG A 160 -8.33 16.35 -17.46
N TYR A 161 -8.48 15.84 -16.24
CA TYR A 161 -9.55 14.90 -15.92
C TYR A 161 -10.94 15.57 -15.91
N MET A 162 -11.11 16.72 -15.26
CA MET A 162 -12.43 17.34 -15.13
C MET A 162 -13.09 17.68 -16.48
N PRO A 163 -12.39 18.31 -17.45
CA PRO A 163 -12.97 18.55 -18.78
C PRO A 163 -13.29 17.25 -19.53
N TRP A 164 -12.39 16.25 -19.44
CA TRP A 164 -12.57 14.95 -20.08
C TRP A 164 -13.79 14.20 -19.53
N ALA A 165 -13.99 14.20 -18.21
CA ALA A 165 -15.14 13.57 -17.56
C ALA A 165 -16.46 14.25 -17.95
N ALA A 166 -16.48 15.59 -17.99
CA ALA A 166 -17.65 16.36 -18.40
C ALA A 166 -18.05 16.06 -19.86
N ASP A 167 -17.08 15.95 -20.76
CA ASP A 167 -17.34 15.65 -22.17
C ASP A 167 -17.67 14.17 -22.41
N LEU A 168 -17.08 13.25 -21.63
CA LEU A 168 -17.50 11.85 -21.60
C LEU A 168 -18.97 11.74 -21.19
N ARG A 169 -19.40 12.45 -20.14
CA ARG A 169 -20.80 12.47 -19.69
C ARG A 169 -21.77 12.90 -20.80
N LYS A 170 -21.44 13.96 -21.54
CA LYS A 170 -22.21 14.41 -22.71
C LYS A 170 -22.26 13.32 -23.78
N LYS A 171 -21.11 12.74 -24.11
CA LYS A 171 -21.02 11.67 -25.10
C LYS A 171 -21.86 10.44 -24.74
N LEU A 172 -21.90 10.07 -23.46
CA LEU A 172 -22.72 8.96 -22.97
C LEU A 172 -24.22 9.23 -23.18
N LEU A 173 -24.68 10.46 -22.95
CA LEU A 173 -26.06 10.87 -23.21
C LEU A 173 -26.39 10.88 -24.71
N ASP A 174 -25.46 11.32 -25.57
CA ASP A 174 -25.66 11.29 -27.02
C ASP A 174 -25.78 9.86 -27.57
N LEU A 175 -24.93 8.95 -27.08
CA LEU A 175 -24.93 7.55 -27.50
C LEU A 175 -26.08 6.74 -26.89
N TYR A 176 -26.49 7.09 -25.67
CA TYR A 176 -27.54 6.44 -24.91
C TYR A 176 -28.49 7.52 -24.37
N PRO A 177 -29.42 8.03 -25.20
CA PRO A 177 -30.39 9.02 -24.76
C PRO A 177 -31.37 8.41 -23.76
N LEU A 178 -31.76 9.20 -22.75
CA LEU A 178 -32.72 8.76 -21.73
C LEU A 178 -34.14 8.70 -22.31
N PRO A 179 -34.99 7.75 -21.87
CA PRO A 179 -36.40 7.72 -22.23
C PRO A 179 -37.13 9.02 -21.83
N GLU A 180 -38.22 9.33 -22.53
CA GLU A 180 -39.07 10.47 -22.20
C GLU A 180 -39.54 10.40 -20.74
N GLY A 181 -39.42 11.50 -20.01
CA GLY A 181 -39.77 11.60 -18.59
C GLY A 181 -38.69 11.15 -17.60
N LEU A 182 -37.56 10.61 -18.07
CA LEU A 182 -36.41 10.26 -17.22
C LEU A 182 -35.25 11.25 -17.43
N ALA A 183 -34.88 11.97 -16.37
CA ALA A 183 -33.74 12.88 -16.37
C ALA A 183 -32.51 12.24 -15.72
N PRO A 184 -31.28 12.72 -16.00
CA PRO A 184 -30.11 12.34 -15.22
C PRO A 184 -30.32 12.61 -13.72
N ILE A 185 -29.78 11.74 -12.86
CA ILE A 185 -29.77 11.96 -11.42
C ILE A 185 -28.94 13.22 -11.13
N PRO A 186 -29.49 14.24 -10.45
CA PRO A 186 -28.78 15.48 -10.13
C PRO A 186 -27.52 15.24 -9.30
N ASP A 187 -26.49 16.10 -9.45
CA ASP A 187 -25.20 15.94 -8.76
C ASP A 187 -25.28 16.13 -7.24
N ASP A 188 -26.32 16.81 -6.76
CA ASP A 188 -26.65 17.03 -5.35
C ASP A 188 -27.57 15.93 -4.76
N ALA A 189 -27.95 14.93 -5.55
CA ALA A 189 -28.66 13.76 -5.05
C ALA A 189 -27.69 12.65 -4.60
N LEU A 190 -27.93 12.10 -3.40
CA LEU A 190 -27.17 10.98 -2.84
C LEU A 190 -27.43 9.72 -3.65
N LEU A 191 -26.38 9.03 -4.09
CA LEU A 191 -26.50 7.73 -4.76
C LEU A 191 -26.56 6.59 -3.74
N PRO A 192 -27.10 5.41 -4.09
CA PRO A 192 -27.06 4.24 -3.23
C PRO A 192 -25.61 3.86 -2.84
N PRO A 193 -25.36 3.28 -1.66
CA PRO A 193 -24.02 2.86 -1.27
C PRO A 193 -23.52 1.75 -2.20
N ARG A 194 -22.21 1.72 -2.47
CA ARG A 194 -21.60 0.66 -3.31
C ARG A 194 -21.43 -0.63 -2.56
N TYR A 195 -21.17 -0.51 -1.26
CA TYR A 195 -20.94 -1.63 -0.37
C TYR A 195 -22.04 -1.66 0.68
N THR A 196 -22.62 -2.83 0.91
CA THR A 196 -23.70 -2.97 1.90
C THR A 196 -23.11 -3.45 3.22
N VAL A 197 -23.14 -2.56 4.21
CA VAL A 197 -22.74 -2.83 5.58
C VAL A 197 -23.89 -2.46 6.52
N ALA A 198 -24.20 -3.36 7.44
CA ALA A 198 -25.24 -3.17 8.45
C ALA A 198 -24.81 -3.80 9.76
N LEU A 199 -25.53 -3.54 10.85
CA LEU A 199 -25.36 -4.32 12.07
C LEU A 199 -25.84 -5.76 11.83
N ALA A 200 -25.10 -6.74 12.34
CA ALA A 200 -25.57 -8.12 12.32
C ALA A 200 -26.81 -8.25 13.22
N SER A 201 -27.90 -8.80 12.70
CA SER A 201 -29.05 -9.16 13.50
C SER A 201 -28.69 -10.32 14.44
N ASN A 202 -29.15 -10.27 15.70
CA ASN A 202 -28.94 -11.32 16.73
C ASN A 202 -29.58 -12.70 16.41
N LEU A 203 -29.83 -13.04 15.15
CA LEU A 203 -30.58 -14.23 14.74
C LEU A 203 -29.73 -15.44 14.36
N ASP A 204 -28.40 -15.33 14.30
CA ASP A 204 -27.52 -16.49 14.13
C ASP A 204 -26.76 -16.77 15.43
N ALA A 205 -27.50 -17.20 16.46
CA ALA A 205 -26.89 -18.00 17.52
C ALA A 205 -26.32 -19.28 16.88
N PRO A 206 -25.10 -19.71 17.20
CA PRO A 206 -24.56 -20.94 16.67
C PRO A 206 -25.47 -22.08 17.13
N GLN A 207 -26.13 -22.75 16.19
CA GLN A 207 -26.80 -24.01 16.48
C GLN A 207 -25.73 -24.95 17.06
N SER A 208 -25.94 -25.33 18.31
CA SER A 208 -25.17 -26.36 18.99
C SER A 208 -25.05 -27.56 18.07
N ARG A 209 -23.81 -27.89 17.70
CA ARG A 209 -23.47 -29.20 17.19
C ARG A 209 -23.75 -30.19 18.32
N ASP A 210 -24.91 -30.82 18.30
CA ASP A 210 -25.09 -32.03 19.08
C ASP A 210 -24.15 -33.09 18.51
N GLN A 211 -23.19 -33.47 19.36
CA GLN A 211 -22.50 -34.72 19.25
C GLN A 211 -23.53 -35.82 19.43
N ASP A 212 -23.62 -36.75 18.48
CA ASP A 212 -23.97 -38.10 18.86
C ASP A 212 -23.06 -39.10 18.15
N GLN A 213 -22.29 -39.81 18.96
CA GLN A 213 -21.60 -41.03 18.57
C GLN A 213 -22.64 -42.15 18.53
N SER A 214 -22.77 -42.86 17.41
CA SER A 214 -22.58 -44.32 17.42
C SER A 214 -22.75 -44.97 16.04
N THR A 215 -21.79 -45.84 15.78
CA THR A 215 -21.77 -47.05 14.95
C THR A 215 -23.09 -47.58 14.34
N GLY A 216 -23.09 -47.70 13.00
CA GLY A 216 -23.40 -48.95 12.26
C GLY A 216 -24.87 -49.33 12.00
N GLY A 217 -25.21 -49.59 10.72
CA GLY A 217 -26.33 -50.45 10.36
C GLY A 217 -27.07 -50.10 9.07
N TYR A 218 -27.01 -51.01 8.09
CA TYR A 218 -27.73 -50.95 6.81
C TYR A 218 -29.25 -51.22 6.94
N THR A 219 -29.98 -50.76 5.91
CA THR A 219 -31.20 -51.32 5.27
C THR A 219 -32.58 -50.64 5.45
N ASN A 220 -33.32 -50.73 4.34
CA ASN A 220 -34.63 -50.19 3.94
C ASN A 220 -35.81 -50.52 4.87
N GLY A 221 -36.88 -49.72 4.82
CA GLY A 221 -38.23 -50.23 5.06
C GLY A 221 -39.31 -49.20 5.43
N HIS A 222 -40.44 -49.31 4.73
CA HIS A 222 -41.70 -48.58 4.83
C HIS A 222 -42.37 -48.44 6.22
N ALA A 223 -42.93 -47.23 6.45
CA ALA A 223 -44.33 -46.89 6.75
C ALA A 223 -45.01 -47.15 8.13
N VAL A 224 -45.86 -46.14 8.45
CA VAL A 224 -47.12 -46.11 9.26
C VAL A 224 -47.03 -45.97 10.80
N GLY A 225 -47.55 -44.82 11.30
CA GLY A 225 -48.75 -44.84 12.18
C GLY A 225 -48.66 -44.32 13.63
N SER A 226 -49.31 -43.16 13.88
CA SER A 226 -50.07 -42.79 15.10
C SER A 226 -49.29 -42.62 16.42
N ALA A 227 -49.67 -41.87 17.45
CA ALA A 227 -50.70 -40.87 17.75
C ALA A 227 -50.40 -40.34 19.18
N ALA A 228 -51.11 -39.25 19.55
CA ALA A 228 -51.37 -38.74 20.90
C ALA A 228 -50.25 -37.90 21.58
N GLN A 229 -50.45 -36.59 21.82
CA GLN A 229 -51.29 -35.97 22.88
C GLN A 229 -50.82 -36.41 24.27
N ASP A 230 -50.75 -35.59 25.31
CA ASP A 230 -51.06 -34.20 25.66
C ASP A 230 -50.71 -34.17 27.17
N SER A 231 -50.18 -33.09 27.73
CA SER A 231 -50.59 -32.57 29.07
C SER A 231 -49.61 -31.52 29.63
N GLN A 232 -50.08 -30.27 29.55
CA GLN A 232 -49.96 -29.22 30.58
C GLN A 232 -50.63 -29.70 31.91
N PRO A 233 -50.48 -29.04 33.11
CA PRO A 233 -50.56 -27.57 33.28
C PRO A 233 -49.89 -26.88 34.51
N ASN A 234 -49.96 -25.52 34.49
CA ASN A 234 -50.16 -24.51 35.57
C ASN A 234 -49.28 -24.50 36.84
N GLY A 235 -48.64 -23.37 37.20
CA GLY A 235 -49.19 -22.19 37.92
C GLY A 235 -48.57 -22.17 39.34
N THR A 236 -48.28 -21.10 40.10
CA THR A 236 -48.65 -19.67 40.14
C THR A 236 -47.74 -18.97 41.18
N ASP A 237 -47.74 -17.63 41.18
CA ASP A 237 -46.99 -16.65 41.98
C ASP A 237 -46.92 -16.81 43.52
N THR A 238 -45.92 -16.18 44.15
CA THR A 238 -46.14 -15.19 45.23
C THR A 238 -44.89 -14.39 45.61
N THR A 239 -45.15 -13.12 45.91
CA THR A 239 -44.23 -12.01 46.18
C THR A 239 -43.93 -11.85 47.68
N THR A 240 -42.80 -11.18 47.97
CA THR A 240 -42.55 -10.22 49.08
C THR A 240 -41.63 -10.69 50.20
N ALA A 241 -40.41 -10.17 50.17
CA ALA A 241 -39.70 -9.71 51.37
C ALA A 241 -38.92 -8.44 50.99
N VAL A 242 -39.54 -7.31 51.32
CA VAL A 242 -39.03 -5.96 51.21
C VAL A 242 -38.24 -5.62 52.49
N GLU A 243 -37.28 -4.70 52.38
CA GLU A 243 -36.70 -3.90 53.47
C GLU A 243 -35.70 -4.57 54.44
N LYS A 244 -34.41 -4.55 54.07
CA LYS A 244 -33.35 -3.94 54.91
C LYS A 244 -32.35 -3.22 53.99
N LEU A 245 -32.48 -1.90 53.82
CA LEU A 245 -31.84 -0.85 54.63
C LEU A 245 -30.51 -0.33 54.03
N ILE A 246 -30.67 0.49 52.99
CA ILE A 246 -30.03 1.79 52.69
C ILE A 246 -28.75 2.23 53.48
N GLN A 247 -27.70 2.51 52.68
CA GLN A 247 -26.66 3.58 52.73
C GLN A 247 -25.67 3.73 53.90
N LYS A 248 -24.37 3.81 53.55
CA LYS A 248 -23.49 5.03 53.54
C LYS A 248 -22.01 4.60 53.47
N THR A 249 -21.25 4.94 52.43
CA THR A 249 -20.37 6.12 52.20
C THR A 249 -18.96 6.03 52.80
N THR A 250 -17.98 6.40 51.96
CA THR A 250 -16.71 7.13 52.20
C THR A 250 -15.43 6.38 52.64
N SER A 251 -14.46 6.38 51.69
CA SER A 251 -13.05 6.79 51.77
C SER A 251 -12.12 6.32 52.90
N ILE A 252 -10.89 5.87 52.54
CA ILE A 252 -9.56 6.35 53.02
C ILE A 252 -8.40 5.47 52.46
N THR A 253 -7.54 6.10 51.67
CA THR A 253 -6.06 6.23 51.68
C THR A 253 -5.08 5.10 52.15
N ILE A 254 -4.21 4.70 51.20
CA ILE A 254 -2.74 4.38 51.21
C ILE A 254 -2.14 3.41 52.25
N THR A 255 -1.43 2.37 51.78
CA THR A 255 -0.06 1.99 52.20
C THR A 255 0.57 0.97 51.25
N GLU A 256 1.83 1.23 50.86
CA GLU A 256 2.73 0.28 50.19
C GLU A 256 3.33 -0.70 51.22
N ASP A 257 3.52 -1.96 50.83
CA ASP A 257 4.67 -2.79 51.22
C ASP A 257 4.76 -4.05 50.32
N HIS A 258 5.95 -4.30 49.78
CA HIS A 258 6.39 -5.52 49.06
C HIS A 258 7.07 -6.49 50.07
N PRO A 259 7.59 -7.68 49.71
CA PRO A 259 7.22 -8.68 48.68
C PRO A 259 7.15 -10.13 49.26
N LEU A 260 6.35 -11.04 48.69
CA LEU A 260 6.59 -12.49 48.83
C LEU A 260 6.20 -13.25 47.55
N THR A 261 6.99 -14.28 47.27
CA THR A 261 7.23 -14.99 46.01
C THR A 261 6.29 -16.14 45.68
N ASN A 262 6.15 -16.37 44.36
CA ASN A 262 5.85 -17.61 43.62
C ASN A 262 4.44 -18.24 43.72
N GLU A 263 3.75 -18.35 42.57
CA GLU A 263 3.55 -19.62 41.84
C GLU A 263 2.91 -19.41 40.45
N ALA A 264 3.08 -20.41 39.59
CA ALA A 264 3.03 -20.38 38.12
C ALA A 264 1.76 -19.78 37.47
N GLY A 265 1.97 -18.78 36.60
CA GLY A 265 0.94 -18.14 35.79
C GLY A 265 1.01 -18.53 34.31
N THR A 266 -0.13 -18.99 33.78
CA THR A 266 -0.54 -18.97 32.37
C THR A 266 -0.17 -17.62 31.73
N PRO A 267 0.29 -17.53 30.46
CA PRO A 267 0.71 -16.26 29.87
C PRO A 267 -0.50 -15.32 29.80
N SER A 268 -0.54 -14.40 30.75
CA SER A 268 -1.49 -13.31 30.79
C SER A 268 -0.97 -12.29 29.78
N GLN A 269 -1.73 -12.05 28.70
CA GLN A 269 -1.51 -10.89 27.86
C GLN A 269 -1.59 -9.66 28.76
N GLU A 270 -0.48 -8.92 28.90
CA GLU A 270 -0.51 -7.60 29.50
C GLU A 270 -1.56 -6.75 28.76
N PRO A 271 -2.38 -5.97 29.48
CA PRO A 271 -3.27 -5.02 28.84
C PRO A 271 -2.43 -4.06 27.98
N PRO A 272 -2.88 -3.74 26.74
CA PRO A 272 -2.13 -2.84 25.87
C PRO A 272 -1.85 -1.53 26.59
N GLU A 273 -0.60 -1.06 26.55
CA GLU A 273 -0.21 0.27 27.03
C GLU A 273 -1.20 1.30 26.50
N ALA A 274 -1.81 2.07 27.41
CA ALA A 274 -2.90 2.99 27.09
C ALA A 274 -2.51 3.91 25.91
N GLY A 275 -3.11 3.66 24.75
CA GLY A 275 -2.94 4.48 23.57
C GLY A 275 -2.10 3.93 22.42
N GLN A 276 -1.58 2.70 22.52
CA GLN A 276 -0.95 2.04 21.37
C GLN A 276 -1.99 1.36 20.46
N PRO A 277 -1.74 1.31 19.14
CA PRO A 277 -2.58 0.55 18.21
C PRO A 277 -2.62 -0.94 18.55
N SER A 278 -3.74 -1.61 18.26
CA SER A 278 -3.94 -3.03 18.53
C SER A 278 -2.84 -3.90 17.95
N ALA A 279 -2.46 -5.00 18.62
CA ALA A 279 -1.53 -6.01 18.08
C ALA A 279 -2.19 -6.98 17.08
N THR A 280 -3.52 -6.95 16.91
CA THR A 280 -4.26 -7.84 15.99
C THR A 280 -3.70 -7.77 14.57
N LEU A 281 -3.36 -8.92 13.99
CA LEU A 281 -2.86 -9.01 12.63
C LEU A 281 -4.01 -9.06 11.63
N LEU A 282 -3.88 -8.32 10.52
CA LEU A 282 -4.81 -8.39 9.41
C LEU A 282 -4.60 -9.69 8.61
N PRO A 283 -5.66 -10.34 8.11
CA PRO A 283 -5.55 -11.53 7.26
C PRO A 283 -5.19 -11.14 5.82
N ILE A 284 -4.01 -10.56 5.63
CA ILE A 284 -3.51 -10.14 4.31
C ILE A 284 -3.25 -11.40 3.45
N PRO A 285 -3.90 -11.55 2.28
CA PRO A 285 -3.67 -12.69 1.39
C PRO A 285 -2.22 -12.75 0.92
N GLY A 286 -1.57 -13.89 1.12
CA GLY A 286 -0.14 -14.06 0.77
C GLY A 286 0.82 -13.24 1.64
N GLY A 287 0.34 -12.62 2.72
CA GLY A 287 1.19 -11.91 3.67
C GLY A 287 2.05 -12.87 4.49
N GLN A 288 3.21 -12.38 4.90
CA GLN A 288 4.19 -13.08 5.71
C GLN A 288 4.12 -12.56 7.15
N ASP A 289 4.05 -13.47 8.11
CA ASP A 289 4.17 -13.12 9.53
C ASP A 289 5.63 -12.81 9.87
N ALA A 290 5.81 -11.74 10.64
CA ALA A 290 7.09 -11.27 11.12
C ALA A 290 6.96 -10.69 12.52
N SER A 291 8.08 -10.57 13.24
CA SER A 291 8.13 -9.90 14.53
C SER A 291 9.22 -8.83 14.54
N LEU A 292 8.97 -7.75 15.27
CA LEU A 292 9.94 -6.68 15.42
C LEU A 292 11.14 -7.15 16.24
N GLU A 293 12.34 -7.05 15.71
CA GLU A 293 13.58 -7.27 16.47
C GLU A 293 14.19 -5.95 16.94
N LEU A 294 14.16 -4.93 16.08
CA LEU A 294 14.84 -3.66 16.30
C LEU A 294 14.06 -2.51 15.68
N ASN A 295 14.01 -1.36 16.36
CA ASN A 295 13.53 -0.10 15.82
C ASN A 295 14.29 1.05 16.46
N GLU A 296 15.46 1.38 15.91
CA GLU A 296 16.38 2.32 16.53
C GLU A 296 16.65 3.52 15.62
N ARG A 297 16.67 4.70 16.23
CA ARG A 297 17.03 5.94 15.55
C ARG A 297 18.54 5.98 15.31
N VAL A 298 18.93 6.12 14.04
CA VAL A 298 20.34 6.13 13.60
C VAL A 298 20.88 7.54 13.32
N THR A 299 20.05 8.57 13.47
CA THR A 299 20.47 9.98 13.41
C THR A 299 20.54 10.59 14.82
N PRO A 300 21.38 11.61 15.07
CA PRO A 300 21.40 12.35 16.35
C PRO A 300 20.09 13.08 16.63
N GLU A 301 19.66 13.24 17.89
CA GLU A 301 18.39 13.94 18.27
C GLU A 301 18.31 15.38 17.76
N THR A 302 19.46 16.02 17.62
CA THR A 302 19.60 17.35 17.05
C THR A 302 19.42 17.39 15.53
N HIS A 303 19.49 16.25 14.84
CA HIS A 303 19.29 16.17 13.41
C HIS A 303 17.80 16.29 13.05
N PHE A 304 17.51 17.11 12.03
CA PHE A 304 16.13 17.49 11.66
C PHE A 304 15.21 16.30 11.30
N GLN A 305 15.79 15.19 10.83
CA GLN A 305 15.07 14.02 10.38
C GLN A 305 15.36 12.83 11.29
N ASP A 306 14.29 12.18 11.77
CA ASP A 306 14.37 10.88 12.43
C ASP A 306 14.49 9.81 11.34
N VAL A 307 15.66 9.17 11.25
CA VAL A 307 15.88 8.00 10.39
C VAL A 307 16.13 6.82 11.30
N ARG A 308 15.43 5.71 11.03
CA ARG A 308 15.49 4.50 11.85
C ARG A 308 15.99 3.30 11.08
N LEU A 309 16.72 2.44 11.78
CA LEU A 309 16.98 1.08 11.37
C LEU A 309 15.89 0.19 11.99
N VAL A 310 15.09 -0.45 11.13
CA VAL A 310 14.01 -1.35 11.55
C VAL A 310 14.36 -2.76 11.10
N ARG A 311 14.44 -3.70 12.04
CA ARG A 311 14.74 -5.11 11.75
C ARG A 311 13.56 -6.00 12.12
N LEU A 312 13.17 -6.87 11.20
CA LEU A 312 12.02 -7.77 11.31
C LEU A 312 12.47 -9.22 11.17
N ALA A 313 12.22 -10.06 12.16
CA ALA A 313 12.39 -11.51 12.06
C ALA A 313 11.21 -12.11 11.31
N LEU A 314 11.47 -12.90 10.26
CA LEU A 314 10.44 -13.64 9.56
C LEU A 314 10.09 -14.92 10.30
N GLU A 315 8.80 -15.20 10.42
CA GLU A 315 8.34 -16.50 10.91
C GLU A 315 8.64 -17.60 9.90
N SER A 316 9.07 -18.76 10.40
CA SER A 316 9.42 -19.91 9.57
C SER A 316 8.19 -20.45 8.85
N THR A 317 8.26 -20.54 7.52
CA THR A 317 7.24 -21.21 6.72
C THR A 317 7.65 -22.65 6.41
N PRO A 318 6.70 -23.58 6.17
CA PRO A 318 7.01 -24.95 5.74
C PRO A 318 7.86 -25.03 4.46
N ASN A 319 7.83 -23.99 3.63
CA ASN A 319 8.56 -23.90 2.38
C ASN A 319 9.97 -23.30 2.54
N GLY A 320 10.42 -23.08 3.78
CA GLY A 320 11.68 -22.40 4.09
C GLY A 320 11.55 -20.88 4.06
N PRO A 321 12.66 -20.15 4.26
CA PRO A 321 12.66 -18.69 4.19
C PRO A 321 12.39 -18.22 2.75
N PRO A 322 11.64 -17.12 2.57
CA PRO A 322 11.46 -16.55 1.25
C PRO A 322 12.81 -16.10 0.69
N THR A 323 13.08 -16.41 -0.57
CA THR A 323 14.21 -15.79 -1.29
C THR A 323 13.98 -14.28 -1.31
N ILE A 324 15.00 -13.45 -1.12
CA ILE A 324 14.88 -12.00 -1.25
C ILE A 324 16.01 -11.56 -2.16
N GLU A 325 15.69 -10.82 -3.22
CA GLU A 325 16.68 -10.33 -4.16
C GLU A 325 16.84 -8.81 -4.02
N PRO A 326 17.99 -8.24 -4.45
CA PRO A 326 18.16 -6.80 -4.48
C PRO A 326 17.02 -6.08 -5.19
N PHE A 327 16.65 -4.90 -4.67
CA PHE A 327 15.53 -4.07 -5.12
C PHE A 327 14.13 -4.62 -4.81
N ASP A 328 14.00 -5.80 -4.19
CA ASP A 328 12.74 -6.21 -3.57
C ASP A 328 12.37 -5.22 -2.45
N SER A 329 11.06 -5.05 -2.24
CA SER A 329 10.53 -4.15 -1.21
C SER A 329 9.61 -4.89 -0.25
N LEU A 330 9.40 -4.29 0.91
CA LEU A 330 8.56 -4.82 1.98
C LEU A 330 7.45 -3.82 2.30
N THR A 331 6.20 -4.28 2.26
CA THR A 331 5.03 -3.49 2.65
C THR A 331 4.73 -3.67 4.14
N ILE A 332 4.65 -2.57 4.89
CA ILE A 332 4.16 -2.53 6.27
C ILE A 332 2.75 -1.91 6.28
N TYR A 333 1.81 -2.59 6.92
CA TYR A 333 0.43 -2.12 7.06
C TYR A 333 0.28 -1.36 8.39
N PRO A 334 0.06 -0.03 8.36
CA PRO A 334 -0.11 0.75 9.57
C PRO A 334 -1.49 0.53 10.21
N LYS A 335 -1.69 1.11 11.39
CA LYS A 335 -2.98 1.11 12.11
C LYS A 335 -3.29 2.50 12.62
N ASN A 336 -4.56 2.84 12.70
CA ASN A 336 -4.98 4.08 13.36
C ASN A 336 -4.81 3.95 14.88
N PHE A 337 -4.60 5.09 15.53
CA PHE A 337 -4.42 5.15 16.96
C PHE A 337 -5.79 5.11 17.67
N PRO A 338 -5.91 4.45 18.82
CA PRO A 338 -7.19 4.32 19.53
C PRO A 338 -7.88 5.67 19.79
N GLN A 339 -7.11 6.74 20.07
CA GLN A 339 -7.69 8.06 20.31
C GLN A 339 -8.27 8.69 19.05
N ASP A 340 -7.64 8.50 17.89
CA ASP A 340 -8.13 9.03 16.62
C ASP A 340 -9.40 8.28 16.19
N VAL A 341 -9.44 6.97 16.40
CA VAL A 341 -10.62 6.12 16.18
C VAL A 341 -11.76 6.55 17.10
N GLN A 342 -11.50 6.70 18.40
CA GLN A 342 -12.52 7.11 19.37
C GLN A 342 -13.06 8.51 19.05
N LYS A 343 -12.18 9.44 18.69
CA LYS A 343 -12.56 10.78 18.26
C LYS A 343 -13.54 10.77 17.07
N LEU A 344 -13.29 9.92 16.07
CA LEU A 344 -14.22 9.79 14.95
C LEU A 344 -15.56 9.20 15.38
N ILE A 345 -15.54 8.17 16.23
CA ILE A 345 -16.73 7.55 16.81
C ILE A 345 -17.57 8.59 17.55
N ASP A 346 -16.94 9.47 18.31
CA ASP A 346 -17.61 10.53 19.06
C ASP A 346 -18.18 11.61 18.12
N LEU A 347 -17.41 12.07 17.13
CA LEU A 347 -17.86 13.06 16.14
C LEU A 347 -19.10 12.59 15.37
N MET A 348 -19.18 11.30 15.07
CA MET A 348 -20.27 10.70 14.27
C MET A 348 -21.42 10.13 15.11
N ASP A 349 -21.37 10.26 16.45
CA ASP A 349 -22.33 9.66 17.38
C ASP A 349 -22.46 8.13 17.26
N TRP A 350 -21.36 7.44 16.92
CA TRP A 350 -21.32 5.99 16.71
C TRP A 350 -21.07 5.17 17.97
N SER A 351 -20.96 5.79 19.15
CA SER A 351 -20.62 5.10 20.41
C SER A 351 -21.49 3.88 20.72
N THR A 352 -22.77 3.89 20.33
CA THR A 352 -23.69 2.77 20.57
C THR A 352 -23.57 1.63 19.57
N ILE A 353 -22.89 1.84 18.44
CA ILE A 353 -22.78 0.86 17.35
C ILE A 353 -21.33 0.42 17.08
N ALA A 354 -20.35 1.17 17.57
CA ALA A 354 -18.94 1.02 17.22
C ALA A 354 -18.39 -0.39 17.50
N ASP A 355 -18.87 -1.01 18.57
CA ASP A 355 -18.40 -2.30 19.09
C ASP A 355 -19.39 -3.45 18.80
N LEU A 356 -20.46 -3.19 18.04
CA LEU A 356 -21.42 -4.21 17.62
C LEU A 356 -20.92 -4.95 16.36
N PRO A 357 -21.19 -6.26 16.23
CA PRO A 357 -20.86 -7.01 15.02
C PRO A 357 -21.53 -6.44 13.76
N LEU A 358 -20.77 -6.40 12.67
CA LEU A 358 -21.25 -5.99 11.35
C LEU A 358 -21.56 -7.20 10.47
N SER A 359 -22.54 -7.03 9.58
CA SER A 359 -22.85 -7.93 8.47
C SER A 359 -22.57 -7.24 7.15
N PHE A 360 -22.02 -8.01 6.21
CA PHE A 360 -21.70 -7.55 4.86
C PHE A 360 -22.49 -8.40 3.87
N THR A 361 -23.40 -7.78 3.11
CA THR A 361 -24.18 -8.51 2.10
C THR A 361 -23.62 -8.25 0.70
N PRO A 362 -23.72 -9.22 -0.24
CA PRO A 362 -23.43 -8.97 -1.64
C PRO A 362 -24.33 -7.83 -2.16
N ALA A 363 -23.77 -6.86 -2.88
CA ALA A 363 -24.55 -5.79 -3.48
C ALA A 363 -25.55 -6.38 -4.48
N SER A 364 -26.82 -5.96 -4.40
CA SER A 364 -27.96 -6.48 -5.17
C SER A 364 -27.87 -6.28 -6.69
N SER A 365 -26.86 -5.54 -7.18
CA SER A 365 -26.67 -5.18 -8.59
C SER A 365 -25.52 -5.92 -9.31
N SER A 366 -24.80 -6.85 -8.65
CA SER A 366 -23.68 -7.58 -9.26
C SER A 366 -24.12 -8.88 -9.95
N PRO A 367 -23.84 -9.11 -11.26
CA PRO A 367 -24.28 -10.30 -11.99
C PRO A 367 -23.47 -11.58 -11.73
N SER A 368 -22.67 -11.67 -10.65
CA SER A 368 -21.88 -12.88 -10.36
C SER A 368 -22.30 -13.52 -9.02
N PRO A 369 -23.13 -14.58 -9.05
CA PRO A 369 -23.56 -15.31 -7.86
C PRO A 369 -22.63 -16.48 -7.46
N SER A 370 -21.40 -16.56 -7.97
CA SER A 370 -20.62 -17.80 -7.85
C SER A 370 -19.79 -17.98 -6.58
N SER A 371 -19.81 -17.08 -5.59
CA SER A 371 -18.98 -17.25 -4.39
C SER A 371 -19.64 -17.02 -3.03
N GLY A 372 -20.87 -16.48 -2.95
CA GLY A 372 -21.50 -16.17 -1.65
C GLY A 372 -20.67 -15.22 -0.75
N GLN A 373 -19.62 -14.60 -1.31
CA GLN A 373 -18.71 -13.71 -0.59
C GLN A 373 -19.29 -12.29 -0.56
N PRO A 374 -19.09 -11.55 0.54
CA PRO A 374 -19.54 -10.18 0.65
C PRO A 374 -18.86 -9.27 -0.37
N SER A 375 -19.60 -8.28 -0.88
CA SER A 375 -19.02 -7.24 -1.76
C SER A 375 -18.32 -6.22 -0.87
N LEU A 376 -17.00 -6.31 -0.78
CA LEU A 376 -16.16 -5.41 0.04
C LEU A 376 -15.24 -4.55 -0.86
N PRO A 377 -14.83 -3.37 -0.37
CA PRO A 377 -13.75 -2.61 -1.00
C PRO A 377 -12.50 -3.47 -1.18
N ARG A 378 -11.82 -3.32 -2.32
CA ARG A 378 -10.54 -4.02 -2.55
C ARG A 378 -9.48 -3.50 -1.56
N GLY A 379 -8.69 -4.42 -1.02
CA GLY A 379 -7.68 -4.13 0.01
C GLY A 379 -8.26 -4.01 1.42
N LEU A 380 -9.58 -4.13 1.60
CA LEU A 380 -10.19 -4.25 2.92
C LEU A 380 -10.09 -5.72 3.37
N HIS A 381 -9.38 -5.94 4.47
CA HIS A 381 -9.07 -7.25 5.00
C HIS A 381 -9.81 -7.44 6.33
N ILE A 382 -10.83 -8.30 6.30
CA ILE A 382 -11.58 -8.72 7.49
C ILE A 382 -11.32 -10.20 7.77
N ASP A 383 -11.29 -10.54 9.04
CA ASP A 383 -11.24 -11.94 9.46
C ASP A 383 -12.65 -12.50 9.41
N LEU A 384 -12.91 -13.46 8.51
CA LEU A 384 -14.22 -14.09 8.37
C LEU A 384 -14.54 -15.04 9.54
N HIS A 385 -13.55 -15.40 10.37
CA HIS A 385 -13.74 -16.27 11.54
C HIS A 385 -14.04 -15.49 12.83
N ARG A 386 -13.92 -14.17 12.80
CA ARG A 386 -14.19 -13.28 13.94
C ARG A 386 -15.22 -12.21 13.55
N PRO A 387 -16.21 -11.93 14.41
CA PRO A 387 -17.09 -10.78 14.21
C PRO A 387 -16.28 -9.50 14.03
N THR A 388 -16.46 -8.84 12.88
CA THR A 388 -15.82 -7.54 12.60
C THR A 388 -16.74 -6.42 13.09
N THR A 389 -16.20 -5.48 13.85
CA THR A 389 -16.93 -4.29 14.33
C THR A 389 -16.59 -3.04 13.52
N LEU A 390 -17.37 -1.97 13.68
CA LEU A 390 -17.01 -0.68 13.09
C LEU A 390 -15.66 -0.18 13.63
N ARG A 391 -15.38 -0.35 14.92
CA ARG A 391 -14.08 -0.01 15.52
C ARG A 391 -12.94 -0.80 14.87
N ASP A 392 -13.14 -2.08 14.56
CA ASP A 392 -12.14 -2.89 13.87
C ASP A 392 -11.84 -2.35 12.46
N LEU A 393 -12.88 -1.95 11.71
CA LEU A 393 -12.73 -1.32 10.40
C LEU A 393 -11.96 -0.01 10.49
N LEU A 394 -12.34 0.88 11.42
CA LEU A 394 -11.68 2.16 11.63
C LEU A 394 -10.24 2.01 12.14
N THR A 395 -9.93 0.94 12.88
CA THR A 395 -8.58 0.73 13.42
C THR A 395 -7.62 0.19 12.36
N HIS A 396 -8.07 -0.79 11.58
CA HIS A 396 -7.17 -1.58 10.73
C HIS A 396 -7.35 -1.36 9.22
N ASN A 397 -8.52 -0.90 8.76
CA ASN A 397 -8.89 -0.97 7.35
C ASN A 397 -9.18 0.38 6.69
N LEU A 398 -9.61 1.40 7.43
CA LEU A 398 -10.02 2.69 6.86
C LEU A 398 -9.04 3.79 7.26
N ASP A 399 -8.55 4.57 6.29
CA ASP A 399 -7.67 5.70 6.56
C ASP A 399 -8.49 6.96 6.87
N ILE A 400 -8.64 7.23 8.16
CA ILE A 400 -9.38 8.38 8.70
C ILE A 400 -8.50 9.63 8.85
N THR A 401 -7.21 9.52 8.53
CA THR A 401 -6.21 10.56 8.79
C THR A 401 -5.60 11.14 7.52
N CYS A 402 -5.89 10.56 6.36
CA CYS A 402 -5.42 11.08 5.09
C CYS A 402 -6.03 12.45 4.77
N THR A 403 -5.41 13.15 3.82
CA THR A 403 -5.99 14.38 3.28
C THR A 403 -7.26 14.05 2.48
N PRO A 404 -8.40 14.71 2.76
CA PRO A 404 -9.65 14.43 2.07
C PRO A 404 -9.56 14.81 0.60
N ARG A 405 -10.14 13.97 -0.25
CA ARG A 405 -10.29 14.24 -1.68
C ARG A 405 -11.54 15.07 -1.94
N ARG A 406 -11.68 15.62 -3.15
CA ARG A 406 -12.90 16.34 -3.55
C ARG A 406 -14.16 15.48 -3.44
N SER A 407 -14.08 14.22 -3.84
CA SER A 407 -15.18 13.26 -3.71
C SER A 407 -15.65 13.12 -2.26
N PHE A 408 -14.72 13.03 -1.30
CA PHE A 408 -15.06 12.98 0.12
C PHE A 408 -15.82 14.24 0.57
N LEU A 409 -15.37 15.43 0.17
CA LEU A 409 -16.04 16.69 0.52
C LEU A 409 -17.43 16.80 -0.14
N LYS A 410 -17.56 16.34 -1.39
CA LYS A 410 -18.84 16.22 -2.09
C LYS A 410 -19.79 15.30 -1.31
N ASP A 411 -19.33 14.12 -0.93
CA ASP A 411 -20.16 13.13 -0.27
C ASP A 411 -20.54 13.55 1.16
N MET A 412 -19.66 14.26 1.87
CA MET A 412 -19.99 14.88 3.17
C MET A 412 -21.18 15.84 3.08
N SER A 413 -21.35 16.55 1.96
CA SER A 413 -22.43 17.53 1.81
C SER A 413 -23.82 16.89 1.93
N TYR A 414 -23.98 15.63 1.53
CA TYR A 414 -25.25 14.89 1.65
C TYR A 414 -25.64 14.59 3.11
N PHE A 415 -24.67 14.62 4.01
CA PHE A 415 -24.82 14.24 5.41
C PHE A 415 -24.74 15.43 6.38
N SER A 416 -24.69 16.66 5.85
CA SER A 416 -24.76 17.88 6.66
C SER A 416 -26.21 18.27 6.92
N SER A 417 -26.55 18.52 8.18
CA SER A 417 -27.84 19.14 8.55
C SER A 417 -27.83 20.68 8.49
N ASP A 418 -26.66 21.28 8.26
CA ASP A 418 -26.48 22.74 8.17
C ASP A 418 -26.25 23.15 6.71
N GLU A 419 -27.02 24.14 6.26
CA GLU A 419 -27.03 24.60 4.87
C GLU A 419 -25.75 25.36 4.49
N TYR A 420 -25.15 26.10 5.42
CA TYR A 420 -23.90 26.82 5.18
C TYR A 420 -22.73 25.84 5.04
N HIS A 421 -22.66 24.84 5.93
CA HIS A 421 -21.71 23.74 5.81
C HIS A 421 -21.88 22.99 4.49
N ARG A 422 -23.12 22.69 4.09
CA ARG A 422 -23.42 22.01 2.82
C ARG A 422 -22.92 22.81 1.62
N GLN A 423 -23.25 24.10 1.57
CA GLN A 423 -22.82 24.98 0.48
C GLN A 423 -21.29 25.10 0.42
N ARG A 424 -20.62 25.28 1.57
CA ARG A 424 -19.16 25.40 1.61
C ARG A 424 -18.44 24.11 1.19
N LEU A 425 -18.98 22.95 1.56
CA LEU A 425 -18.48 21.65 1.10
C LEU A 425 -18.61 21.51 -0.43
N LEU A 426 -19.73 21.93 -1.00
CA LEU A 426 -19.96 21.90 -2.45
C LEU A 426 -19.04 22.86 -3.21
N GLU A 427 -18.74 24.04 -2.68
CA GLU A 427 -17.79 24.98 -3.29
C GLU A 427 -16.42 24.33 -3.54
N PHE A 428 -15.90 23.55 -2.60
CA PHE A 428 -14.63 22.83 -2.78
C PHE A 428 -14.63 21.77 -3.90
N THR A 429 -15.81 21.42 -4.42
CA THR A 429 -15.96 20.47 -5.52
C THR A 429 -16.01 21.15 -6.89
N MET A 430 -16.23 22.47 -6.92
CA MET A 430 -16.36 23.23 -8.16
C MET A 430 -14.98 23.56 -8.73
N ARG A 431 -14.90 23.60 -10.07
CA ARG A 431 -13.65 23.87 -10.79
C ARG A 431 -13.16 25.29 -10.54
N GLU A 432 -14.08 26.24 -10.44
CA GLU A 432 -13.81 27.67 -10.24
C GLU A 432 -13.14 27.95 -8.88
N TYR A 433 -13.30 27.05 -7.91
CA TYR A 433 -12.74 27.15 -6.55
C TYR A 433 -11.62 26.13 -6.28
N THR A 434 -10.91 25.70 -7.33
CA THR A 434 -9.81 24.73 -7.23
C THR A 434 -8.69 25.18 -6.30
N ASP A 435 -8.28 26.45 -6.38
CA ASP A 435 -7.27 27.00 -5.47
C ASP A 435 -7.73 26.97 -4.01
N GLU A 436 -9.00 27.30 -3.75
CA GLU A 436 -9.57 27.25 -2.39
C GLU A 436 -9.58 25.82 -1.84
N PHE A 437 -9.90 24.83 -2.67
CA PHE A 437 -9.79 23.41 -2.30
C PHE A 437 -8.35 23.06 -1.90
N PHE A 438 -7.35 23.47 -2.68
CA PHE A 438 -5.94 23.20 -2.37
C PHE A 438 -5.44 23.94 -1.12
N ASP A 439 -5.85 25.19 -0.91
CA ASP A 439 -5.55 25.98 0.29
C ASP A 439 -6.20 25.40 1.55
N TYR A 440 -7.39 24.83 1.41
CA TYR A 440 -8.09 24.19 2.50
C TYR A 440 -7.49 22.81 2.84
N THR A 441 -7.21 21.98 1.85
CA THR A 441 -6.83 20.56 2.02
C THR A 441 -5.33 20.31 1.88
N THR A 442 -4.83 20.28 0.65
CA THR A 442 -3.51 19.74 0.26
C THR A 442 -2.34 20.56 0.78
N ARG A 443 -2.39 21.89 0.64
CA ARG A 443 -1.31 22.81 1.07
C ARG A 443 -1.07 22.74 2.60
N PRO A 444 -2.10 22.77 3.47
CA PRO A 444 -1.92 22.58 4.92
C PRO A 444 -1.92 21.11 5.36
N ARG A 445 -2.12 20.16 4.44
CA ARG A 445 -2.25 18.72 4.70
C ARG A 445 -3.31 18.45 5.76
N ARG A 446 -4.47 19.10 5.61
CA ARG A 446 -5.62 18.93 6.50
C ARG A 446 -6.09 17.49 6.42
N THR A 447 -6.37 16.88 7.56
CA THR A 447 -6.80 15.48 7.65
C THR A 447 -8.33 15.36 7.61
N ILE A 448 -8.85 14.20 7.23
CA ILE A 448 -10.29 13.90 7.30
C ILE A 448 -10.87 14.22 8.68
N LEU A 449 -10.20 13.79 9.76
CA LEU A 449 -10.65 14.10 11.13
C LEU A 449 -10.77 15.60 11.40
N GLU A 450 -9.80 16.41 10.96
CA GLU A 450 -9.86 17.87 11.14
C GLU A 450 -11.01 18.50 10.37
N VAL A 451 -11.31 17.99 9.16
CA VAL A 451 -12.45 18.47 8.38
C VAL A 451 -13.77 18.12 9.08
N LEU A 452 -13.89 16.92 9.65
CA LEU A 452 -15.09 16.52 10.40
C LEU A 452 -15.25 17.27 11.73
N GLU A 453 -14.15 17.73 12.34
CA GLU A 453 -14.22 18.64 13.50
C GLU A 453 -14.73 20.03 13.14
N GLU A 454 -14.45 20.51 11.93
CA GLU A 454 -14.88 21.82 11.45
C GLU A 454 -16.35 21.79 10.99
N PHE A 455 -16.72 20.79 10.19
CA PHE A 455 -18.08 20.59 9.69
C PHE A 455 -18.94 19.78 10.67
N THR A 456 -19.17 20.35 11.85
CA THR A 456 -19.82 19.69 13.01
C THR A 456 -21.25 19.19 12.77
N SER A 457 -21.94 19.67 11.74
CA SER A 457 -23.28 19.22 11.35
C SER A 457 -23.29 17.89 10.59
N VAL A 458 -22.13 17.39 10.15
CA VAL A 458 -22.04 16.19 9.33
C VAL A 458 -22.21 14.94 10.19
N ARG A 459 -23.11 14.04 9.77
CA ARG A 459 -23.34 12.73 10.40
C ARG A 459 -23.38 11.63 9.35
N ILE A 460 -22.25 10.93 9.19
CA ILE A 460 -22.13 9.85 8.22
C ILE A 460 -22.90 8.61 8.75
N PRO A 461 -23.84 8.05 7.98
CA PRO A 461 -24.52 6.82 8.35
C PRO A 461 -23.62 5.59 8.14
N LEU A 462 -23.84 4.53 8.95
CA LEU A 462 -23.07 3.29 8.88
C LEU A 462 -23.06 2.70 7.45
N ALA A 463 -24.20 2.71 6.76
CA ALA A 463 -24.34 2.16 5.40
C ALA A 463 -23.38 2.77 4.36
N TYR A 464 -22.82 3.96 4.63
CA TYR A 464 -21.92 4.67 3.74
C TYR A 464 -20.48 4.71 4.23
N VAL A 465 -20.14 4.09 5.37
CA VAL A 465 -18.78 4.16 5.92
C VAL A 465 -17.71 3.64 4.95
N LEU A 466 -18.01 2.58 4.20
CA LEU A 466 -17.11 1.97 3.22
C LEU A 466 -17.03 2.76 1.90
N ASP A 467 -18.00 3.64 1.65
CA ASP A 467 -18.00 4.56 0.51
C ASP A 467 -17.25 5.85 0.84
N MET A 468 -17.35 6.31 2.09
CA MET A 468 -16.78 7.58 2.56
C MET A 468 -15.27 7.49 2.82
N PHE A 469 -14.82 6.50 3.59
CA PHE A 469 -13.42 6.47 4.02
C PHE A 469 -12.59 5.59 3.08
N PRO A 470 -11.43 6.08 2.59
CA PRO A 470 -10.56 5.28 1.75
C PRO A 470 -9.97 4.10 2.54
N VAL A 471 -9.76 2.98 1.85
CA VAL A 471 -9.07 1.83 2.43
C VAL A 471 -7.62 2.22 2.75
N MET A 472 -7.19 1.90 3.97
CA MET A 472 -5.83 2.11 4.45
C MET A 472 -4.86 1.24 3.67
N ARG A 473 -3.85 1.88 3.07
CA ARG A 473 -2.84 1.20 2.25
C ARG A 473 -1.59 0.91 3.06
N GLY A 474 -0.99 -0.24 2.79
CA GLY A 474 0.37 -0.53 3.25
C GLY A 474 1.40 0.40 2.62
N ARG A 475 2.54 0.59 3.29
CA ARG A 475 3.65 1.42 2.82
C ARG A 475 4.85 0.55 2.49
N ASP A 476 5.36 0.71 1.28
CA ASP A 476 6.53 -0.01 0.78
C ASP A 476 7.83 0.64 1.27
N PHE A 477 8.79 -0.22 1.63
CA PHE A 477 10.15 0.16 2.01
C PHE A 477 11.16 -0.74 1.29
N SER A 478 12.20 -0.14 0.72
CA SER A 478 13.29 -0.89 0.11
C SER A 478 14.06 -1.67 1.18
N ILE A 479 14.39 -2.92 0.88
CA ILE A 479 15.13 -3.78 1.80
C ILE A 479 16.60 -3.37 1.83
N ALA A 480 17.16 -3.18 3.03
CA ALA A 480 18.54 -2.74 3.23
C ALA A 480 19.55 -3.88 3.40
N SER A 481 19.15 -4.96 4.08
CA SER A 481 19.95 -6.19 4.19
C SER A 481 19.06 -7.37 4.62
N VAL A 482 19.59 -8.58 4.44
CA VAL A 482 18.97 -9.83 4.88
C VAL A 482 20.00 -10.65 5.63
N ASP A 483 19.67 -11.05 6.86
CA ASP A 483 20.53 -11.84 7.73
C ASP A 483 19.93 -13.23 7.94
N HIS A 484 20.75 -14.29 7.81
CA HIS A 484 20.35 -15.65 8.10
C HIS A 484 21.03 -16.12 9.40
N HIS A 485 20.25 -16.43 10.42
CA HIS A 485 20.72 -16.90 11.71
C HIS A 485 20.59 -18.42 11.80
N SER A 486 21.69 -19.12 12.11
CA SER A 486 21.60 -20.52 12.53
C SER A 486 21.11 -20.56 13.97
N SER A 487 20.04 -21.31 14.26
CA SER A 487 19.52 -21.54 15.62
C SER A 487 20.39 -22.50 16.44
N ASN A 488 21.71 -22.28 16.46
CA ASN A 488 22.57 -22.91 17.45
C ASN A 488 22.96 -21.86 18.50
N PRO A 489 22.62 -22.06 19.79
CA PRO A 489 23.23 -21.24 20.84
C PRO A 489 24.76 -21.42 20.79
N PRO A 490 25.55 -20.40 21.16
CA PRO A 490 27.00 -20.56 21.27
C PRO A 490 27.30 -21.76 22.19
N PRO A 491 28.21 -22.67 21.81
CA PRO A 491 28.53 -23.81 22.66
C PRO A 491 29.06 -23.27 23.99
N SER A 492 28.29 -23.50 25.06
CA SER A 492 28.80 -23.37 26.42
C SER A 492 30.04 -24.26 26.52
N LEU A 493 31.20 -23.69 26.86
CA LEU A 493 32.42 -24.44 27.12
C LEU A 493 32.15 -25.46 28.23
N GLY A 494 31.93 -26.71 27.85
CA GLY A 494 31.82 -27.88 28.71
C GLY A 494 32.38 -29.10 27.98
N PRO A 495 33.11 -30.01 28.66
CA PRO A 495 33.85 -31.06 27.98
C PRO A 495 32.93 -32.17 27.45
N SER A 496 32.95 -32.31 26.13
CA SER A 496 32.84 -33.54 25.32
C SER A 496 31.98 -34.72 25.81
N SER A 497 30.95 -35.05 25.03
CA SER A 497 30.47 -36.42 24.83
C SER A 497 30.07 -36.65 23.37
N PRO A 498 30.17 -37.89 22.82
CA PRO A 498 30.27 -38.12 21.39
C PRO A 498 28.90 -38.13 20.68
N ALA A 499 28.96 -37.77 19.41
CA ALA A 499 27.84 -37.57 18.50
C ALA A 499 26.95 -38.81 18.28
N SER A 500 25.64 -38.59 18.33
CA SER A 500 24.64 -39.39 17.61
C SER A 500 24.10 -38.56 16.45
N SER A 501 24.32 -39.06 15.24
CA SER A 501 23.90 -38.46 13.98
C SER A 501 22.39 -38.62 13.73
N SER A 502 21.66 -37.51 13.83
CA SER A 502 20.49 -37.26 12.98
C SER A 502 20.51 -35.79 12.60
N ALA A 503 20.72 -35.50 11.32
CA ALA A 503 20.69 -34.14 10.78
C ALA A 503 19.25 -33.61 10.82
N ALA A 504 18.83 -33.09 11.98
CA ALA A 504 17.72 -32.17 12.05
C ALA A 504 18.15 -30.89 11.34
N ALA A 505 17.42 -30.49 10.30
CA ALA A 505 17.66 -29.24 9.60
C ALA A 505 17.62 -28.11 10.63
N ALA A 506 18.78 -27.49 10.90
CA ALA A 506 18.85 -26.33 11.78
C ALA A 506 17.88 -25.27 11.27
N ALA A 507 16.92 -24.87 12.09
CA ALA A 507 15.95 -23.85 11.70
C ALA A 507 16.69 -22.53 11.54
N THR A 508 16.99 -22.14 10.31
CA THR A 508 17.66 -20.87 10.04
C THR A 508 16.63 -19.74 10.09
N GLY A 509 16.70 -18.89 11.10
CA GLY A 509 15.90 -17.66 11.15
C GLY A 509 16.35 -16.68 10.06
N THR A 510 15.43 -15.92 9.48
CA THR A 510 15.75 -14.87 8.51
C THR A 510 15.27 -13.53 9.03
N SER A 511 16.15 -12.54 9.06
CA SER A 511 15.83 -11.18 9.48
C SER A 511 16.01 -10.20 8.33
N ILE A 512 15.06 -9.29 8.16
CA ILE A 512 15.08 -8.23 7.14
C ILE A 512 15.35 -6.90 7.83
N THR A 513 16.31 -6.14 7.33
CA THR A 513 16.62 -4.79 7.81
C THR A 513 16.14 -3.73 6.82
N LEU A 514 15.54 -2.66 7.33
CA LEU A 514 15.04 -1.49 6.60
C LEU A 514 15.70 -0.22 7.13
N LEU A 515 15.88 0.79 6.27
CA LEU A 515 16.31 2.13 6.65
C LEU A 515 15.20 3.13 6.32
N ILE A 516 14.53 3.66 7.35
CA ILE A 516 13.28 4.39 7.19
C ILE A 516 13.41 5.82 7.73
N ALA A 517 13.19 6.81 6.88
CA ALA A 517 13.06 8.20 7.30
C ALA A 517 11.61 8.49 7.71
N LEU A 518 11.38 8.82 8.98
CA LEU A 518 10.05 9.15 9.48
C LEU A 518 9.61 10.52 8.98
N VAL A 519 8.39 10.58 8.45
CA VAL A 519 7.77 11.81 7.95
C VAL A 519 7.21 12.59 9.13
N LYS A 520 7.89 13.66 9.53
CA LYS A 520 7.46 14.60 10.57
C LYS A 520 7.91 16.02 10.20
N TYR A 521 6.97 16.92 9.92
CA TYR A 521 7.27 18.27 9.45
C TYR A 521 6.25 19.29 9.94
N LYS A 522 6.58 20.59 9.88
CA LYS A 522 5.63 21.67 10.17
C LYS A 522 5.05 22.20 8.86
N THR A 523 3.74 22.43 8.83
CA THR A 523 3.05 23.07 7.69
C THR A 523 3.08 24.59 7.82
N ILE A 524 2.50 25.29 6.83
CA ILE A 524 2.24 26.73 6.90
C ILE A 524 1.46 27.14 8.15
N LEU A 525 0.64 26.24 8.69
CA LEU A 525 -0.13 26.42 9.93
C LEU A 525 0.70 26.17 11.20
N ARG A 526 2.02 25.94 11.08
CA ARG A 526 2.96 25.58 12.15
C ARG A 526 2.61 24.31 12.95
N LYS A 527 1.51 23.64 12.60
CA LYS A 527 1.10 22.34 13.14
C LYS A 527 2.03 21.25 12.63
N ILE A 528 2.47 20.39 13.54
CA ILE A 528 3.27 19.20 13.21
C ILE A 528 2.37 18.21 12.47
N ARG A 529 2.80 17.81 11.28
CA ARG A 529 2.20 16.73 10.49
C ARG A 529 3.11 15.52 10.56
N GLN A 530 2.50 14.36 10.71
CA GLN A 530 3.18 13.08 10.73
C GLN A 530 2.41 12.09 9.88
N GLY A 531 3.10 11.32 9.06
CA GLY A 531 2.47 10.27 8.26
C GLY A 531 1.97 9.12 9.15
N LEU A 532 0.81 8.53 8.83
CA LEU A 532 0.21 7.44 9.61
C LEU A 532 1.19 6.28 9.83
N CYS A 533 1.85 5.80 8.76
CA CYS A 533 2.84 4.74 8.87
C CYS A 533 4.09 5.16 9.67
N SER A 534 4.55 6.41 9.53
CA SER A 534 5.67 6.90 10.34
C SER A 534 5.32 7.02 11.83
N ARG A 535 4.09 7.43 12.16
CA ARG A 535 3.59 7.47 13.55
C ARG A 535 3.42 6.05 14.11
N TYR A 536 2.91 5.13 13.30
CA TYR A 536 2.80 3.72 13.65
C TYR A 536 4.18 3.13 13.95
N LEU A 537 5.14 3.26 13.02
CA LEU A 537 6.53 2.81 13.22
C LEU A 537 7.19 3.48 14.43
N GLU A 538 6.95 4.78 14.67
CA GLU A 538 7.48 5.47 15.86
C GLU A 538 6.99 4.81 17.17
N SER A 539 5.75 4.30 17.19
CA SER A 539 5.13 3.67 18.36
C SER A 539 5.56 2.21 18.60
N LEU A 540 6.19 1.55 17.61
CA LEU A 540 6.62 0.16 17.76
C LEU A 540 7.95 0.08 18.52
N THR A 541 7.90 0.06 19.85
CA THR A 541 9.10 0.07 20.71
C THR A 541 9.47 -1.30 21.29
N ARG A 542 8.53 -2.24 21.34
CA ARG A 542 8.69 -3.53 22.01
C ARG A 542 9.19 -4.61 21.03
N PRO A 543 10.38 -5.21 21.21
CA PRO A 543 10.78 -6.40 20.46
C PRO A 543 9.77 -7.54 20.64
N GLY A 544 9.63 -8.39 19.63
CA GLY A 544 8.62 -9.45 19.57
C GLY A 544 7.23 -8.97 19.15
N THR A 545 7.00 -7.66 18.96
CA THR A 545 5.72 -7.16 18.45
C THR A 545 5.40 -7.80 17.10
N PRO A 546 4.24 -8.46 16.94
CA PRO A 546 3.91 -9.15 15.70
C PRO A 546 3.48 -8.15 14.60
N LEU A 547 3.89 -8.42 13.37
CA LEU A 547 3.50 -7.70 12.17
C LEU A 547 3.13 -8.67 11.06
N ARG A 548 2.11 -8.30 10.28
CA ARG A 548 1.84 -8.90 8.97
C ARG A 548 2.45 -7.99 7.92
N ILE A 549 3.32 -8.54 7.08
CA ILE A 549 4.00 -7.82 5.99
C ILE A 549 3.70 -8.46 4.63
N THR A 550 3.99 -7.74 3.55
CA THR A 550 4.00 -8.30 2.20
C THR A 550 5.37 -8.11 1.58
N LEU A 551 5.95 -9.18 1.02
CA LEU A 551 7.20 -9.11 0.28
C LEU A 551 6.90 -8.91 -1.21
N ASN A 552 7.41 -7.82 -1.76
CA ASN A 552 7.21 -7.43 -3.14
C ASN A 552 8.44 -7.73 -3.98
N ARG A 553 8.22 -8.43 -5.09
CA ARG A 553 9.28 -8.72 -6.06
C ARG A 553 9.53 -7.54 -6.98
N SER A 554 10.80 -7.20 -7.13
CA SER A 554 11.25 -6.27 -8.15
C SER A 554 11.22 -6.90 -9.53
N SER A 555 11.00 -6.07 -10.55
CA SER A 555 11.25 -6.44 -11.95
C SER A 555 12.71 -6.26 -12.35
N ALA A 556 13.56 -5.76 -11.46
CA ALA A 556 14.98 -5.52 -11.72
C ALA A 556 15.73 -6.83 -12.04
N SER A 557 16.13 -6.99 -13.30
CA SER A 557 16.97 -8.10 -13.76
C SER A 557 18.46 -7.73 -13.72
N LEU A 558 18.93 -7.23 -12.57
CA LEU A 558 20.28 -6.65 -12.39
C LEU A 558 21.14 -7.37 -11.36
N HIS A 559 20.60 -8.39 -10.69
CA HIS A 559 21.28 -9.22 -9.71
C HIS A 559 21.74 -10.54 -10.34
N GLY A 560 22.63 -11.27 -9.66
CA GLY A 560 23.06 -12.60 -10.08
C GLY A 560 24.52 -12.66 -10.51
N PRO A 561 25.10 -13.87 -10.66
CA PRO A 561 26.53 -14.05 -10.88
C PRO A 561 27.07 -13.32 -12.12
N ALA A 562 26.27 -13.22 -13.18
CA ALA A 562 26.66 -12.51 -14.40
C ALA A 562 26.77 -10.99 -14.18
N HIS A 563 25.86 -10.42 -13.41
CA HIS A 563 25.84 -8.99 -13.12
C HIS A 563 26.84 -8.62 -12.01
N ALA A 564 27.09 -9.51 -11.05
CA ALA A 564 28.08 -9.32 -9.99
C ALA A 564 29.50 -9.06 -10.52
N ARG A 565 29.84 -9.62 -11.70
CA ARG A 565 31.14 -9.40 -12.36
C ARG A 565 31.26 -8.08 -13.12
N ARG A 566 30.14 -7.46 -13.50
CA ARG A 566 30.14 -6.18 -14.22
C ARG A 566 30.45 -5.05 -13.24
N PRO A 567 31.21 -4.02 -13.60
CA PRO A 567 31.41 -2.87 -12.73
C PRO A 567 30.08 -2.20 -12.36
N LEU A 568 30.04 -1.55 -11.20
CA LEU A 568 28.85 -0.88 -10.68
C LEU A 568 29.13 0.59 -10.38
N CYS A 569 28.38 1.48 -11.00
CA CYS A 569 28.24 2.89 -10.62
C CYS A 569 26.91 3.06 -9.88
N ALA A 570 26.95 3.12 -8.55
CA ALA A 570 25.76 3.25 -7.74
C ALA A 570 25.65 4.68 -7.19
N VAL A 571 24.48 5.29 -7.30
CA VAL A 571 24.22 6.65 -6.83
C VAL A 571 23.04 6.61 -5.89
N ALA A 572 23.19 7.13 -4.67
CA ALA A 572 22.09 7.23 -3.72
C ALA A 572 22.07 8.54 -2.97
N THR A 573 20.87 8.95 -2.55
CA THR A 573 20.70 10.04 -1.58
C THR A 573 19.81 9.63 -0.42
N GLY A 574 20.20 10.01 0.80
CA GLY A 574 19.46 9.70 2.03
C GLY A 574 19.16 8.20 2.18
N THR A 575 17.90 7.85 2.44
CA THR A 575 17.46 6.45 2.59
C THR A 575 17.48 5.65 1.29
N GLY A 576 17.68 6.29 0.13
CA GLY A 576 17.89 5.60 -1.15
C GLY A 576 19.11 4.68 -1.16
N VAL A 577 19.97 4.75 -0.16
CA VAL A 577 21.10 3.82 -0.01
C VAL A 577 20.68 2.41 0.46
N ALA A 578 19.47 2.25 0.99
CA ALA A 578 18.95 0.96 1.46
C ALA A 578 19.07 -0.16 0.40
N PRO A 579 18.42 -0.07 -0.79
CA PRO A 579 18.50 -1.15 -1.77
C PRO A 579 19.93 -1.36 -2.31
N LEU A 580 20.77 -0.32 -2.30
CA LEU A 580 22.16 -0.42 -2.74
C LEU A 580 23.02 -1.24 -1.78
N ARG A 581 22.75 -1.16 -0.47
CA ARG A 581 23.47 -1.98 0.52
C ARG A 581 23.27 -3.46 0.22
N LEU A 582 22.02 -3.91 0.13
CA LEU A 582 21.71 -5.30 -0.21
C LEU A 582 22.29 -5.70 -1.57
N PHE A 583 22.23 -4.82 -2.57
CA PHE A 583 22.79 -5.11 -3.89
C PHE A 583 24.31 -5.32 -3.86
N VAL A 584 25.05 -4.47 -3.15
CA VAL A 584 26.51 -4.61 -3.01
C VAL A 584 26.87 -5.87 -2.23
N GLU A 585 26.16 -6.16 -1.14
CA GLU A 585 26.35 -7.38 -0.35
C GLU A 585 26.07 -8.64 -1.19
N GLU A 586 24.99 -8.65 -1.99
CA GLU A 586 24.67 -9.75 -2.91
C GLU A 586 25.78 -9.98 -3.92
N ARG A 587 26.26 -8.92 -4.59
CA ARG A 587 27.34 -9.02 -5.58
C ARG A 587 28.60 -9.64 -5.01
N LEU A 588 28.96 -9.27 -3.79
CA LEU A 588 30.10 -9.84 -3.07
C LEU A 588 29.83 -11.30 -2.65
N SER A 589 28.62 -11.63 -2.20
CA SER A 589 28.25 -13.01 -1.83
C SER A 589 28.23 -13.97 -3.03
N ARG A 590 27.91 -13.46 -4.23
CA ARG A 590 27.93 -14.20 -5.49
C ARG A 590 29.31 -14.17 -6.16
N SER A 591 30.28 -13.47 -5.58
CA SER A 591 31.69 -13.62 -5.95
C SER A 591 32.17 -14.98 -5.46
N SER A 592 32.84 -15.71 -6.34
CA SER A 592 33.33 -17.05 -6.06
C SER A 592 34.82 -17.11 -6.35
N SER A 593 35.48 -18.18 -5.94
CA SER A 593 36.84 -18.46 -6.41
C SER A 593 36.92 -18.50 -7.94
N VAL A 594 35.82 -18.69 -8.69
CA VAL A 594 35.88 -18.84 -10.15
C VAL A 594 35.86 -17.50 -10.90
N ALA A 595 35.35 -16.41 -10.30
CA ALA A 595 35.39 -15.08 -10.91
C ALA A 595 35.21 -13.94 -9.87
N PRO A 596 36.05 -12.89 -9.89
CA PRO A 596 35.99 -11.80 -8.93
C PRO A 596 34.77 -10.88 -9.17
N VAL A 597 34.36 -10.19 -8.10
CA VAL A 597 33.33 -9.14 -8.15
C VAL A 597 33.84 -7.94 -8.94
N GLY A 598 32.97 -7.34 -9.76
CA GLY A 598 33.34 -6.16 -10.55
C GLY A 598 33.51 -4.91 -9.69
N ASP A 599 34.46 -4.05 -10.11
CA ASP A 599 34.78 -2.78 -9.46
C ASP A 599 33.52 -1.93 -9.20
N THR A 600 33.43 -1.34 -8.01
CA THR A 600 32.22 -0.64 -7.55
C THR A 600 32.58 0.76 -7.05
N ALA A 601 31.88 1.77 -7.55
CA ALA A 601 31.92 3.13 -7.02
C ALA A 601 30.52 3.54 -6.59
N VAL A 602 30.41 3.99 -5.34
CA VAL A 602 29.18 4.48 -4.74
C VAL A 602 29.28 6.00 -4.60
N PHE A 603 28.36 6.75 -5.19
CA PHE A 603 28.18 8.18 -4.99
C PHE A 603 27.01 8.40 -4.05
N PHE A 604 27.30 8.75 -2.80
CA PHE A 604 26.31 8.88 -1.74
C PHE A 604 26.12 10.34 -1.31
N GLY A 605 24.88 10.82 -1.24
CA GLY A 605 24.56 12.18 -0.84
C GLY A 605 23.64 12.27 0.37
N ASN A 606 24.00 13.13 1.32
CA ASN A 606 23.24 13.40 2.54
C ASN A 606 23.53 14.83 3.04
N ARG A 607 23.05 15.21 4.22
CA ARG A 607 23.25 16.60 4.71
C ARG A 607 24.55 16.78 5.46
N SER A 608 24.94 15.83 6.31
CA SER A 608 26.04 15.96 7.26
C SER A 608 26.77 14.64 7.45
N ARG A 609 28.10 14.70 7.38
CA ARG A 609 28.99 13.56 7.61
C ARG A 609 28.75 12.87 8.94
N ASP A 610 28.52 13.65 9.99
CA ASP A 610 28.45 13.14 11.36
C ASP A 610 27.02 12.75 11.78
N ALA A 611 26.00 13.19 11.04
CA ALA A 611 24.61 13.00 11.44
C ALA A 611 23.85 11.97 10.59
N ASP A 612 24.06 11.92 9.27
CA ASP A 612 23.27 11.09 8.35
C ASP A 612 24.11 10.37 7.29
N PHE A 613 25.39 10.08 7.58
CA PHE A 613 26.22 9.20 6.76
C PHE A 613 25.90 7.72 7.05
N HIS A 614 24.75 7.27 6.55
CA HIS A 614 24.23 5.93 6.78
C HIS A 614 25.21 4.83 6.33
N PHE A 615 25.37 3.81 7.18
CA PHE A 615 26.17 2.60 6.94
C PHE A 615 27.68 2.83 6.72
N ARG A 616 28.24 3.94 7.23
CA ARG A 616 29.68 4.28 7.12
C ARG A 616 30.60 3.10 7.40
N ASP A 617 30.40 2.45 8.54
CA ASP A 617 31.11 1.28 9.03
C ASP A 617 30.95 0.05 8.11
N VAL A 618 29.76 -0.16 7.56
CA VAL A 618 29.50 -1.22 6.57
C VAL A 618 30.29 -0.97 5.29
N TRP A 619 30.37 0.28 4.81
CA TRP A 619 31.12 0.63 3.60
C TRP A 619 32.63 0.36 3.74
N GLU A 620 33.22 0.69 4.89
CA GLU A 620 34.63 0.39 5.18
C GLU A 620 34.89 -1.13 5.26
N HIS A 621 33.95 -1.87 5.84
CA HIS A 621 34.04 -3.33 5.88
C HIS A 621 33.94 -3.96 4.48
N LEU A 622 33.00 -3.49 3.65
CA LEU A 622 32.84 -3.94 2.27
C LEU A 622 34.08 -3.63 1.45
N LYS A 623 34.71 -2.46 1.63
CA LYS A 623 35.97 -2.11 0.98
C LYS A 623 37.06 -3.13 1.23
N THR A 624 37.20 -3.57 2.49
CA THR A 624 38.19 -4.57 2.89
C THR A 624 37.86 -5.94 2.28
N ARG A 625 36.59 -6.35 2.28
CA ARG A 625 36.18 -7.64 1.71
C ARG A 625 36.30 -7.70 0.18
N TYR A 626 36.05 -6.61 -0.52
CA TYR A 626 36.28 -6.49 -1.96
C TYR A 626 37.76 -6.66 -2.31
N ALA A 627 38.65 -6.00 -1.58
CA ALA A 627 40.09 -6.15 -1.76
C ALA A 627 40.56 -7.60 -1.48
N ALA A 628 40.05 -8.22 -0.40
CA ALA A 628 40.36 -9.61 -0.07
C ALA A 628 39.86 -10.60 -1.15
N ALA A 629 38.65 -10.40 -1.67
CA ALA A 629 38.08 -11.23 -2.73
C ALA A 629 38.90 -11.15 -4.03
N ALA A 630 39.38 -9.96 -4.39
CA ALA A 630 40.24 -9.81 -5.57
C ALA A 630 41.63 -10.41 -5.37
N ALA A 631 42.22 -10.29 -4.17
CA ALA A 631 43.51 -10.89 -3.84
C ALA A 631 43.48 -12.44 -3.87
N ALA A 632 42.31 -13.05 -3.62
CA ALA A 632 42.13 -14.50 -3.63
C ALA A 632 41.92 -15.10 -5.04
N ALA A 633 41.68 -14.28 -6.07
CA ALA A 633 41.42 -14.75 -7.44
C ALA A 633 42.73 -15.04 -8.19
N THR A 634 42.82 -16.19 -8.87
CA THR A 634 43.97 -16.51 -9.73
C THR A 634 43.89 -15.78 -11.08
N GLU A 635 45.02 -15.67 -11.80
CA GLU A 635 45.08 -15.02 -13.13
C GLU A 635 44.08 -15.62 -14.13
N THR A 636 43.85 -16.94 -14.08
CA THR A 636 42.84 -17.65 -14.88
C THR A 636 41.39 -17.32 -14.52
N GLN A 637 41.14 -16.83 -13.30
CA GLN A 637 39.83 -16.49 -12.77
C GLN A 637 39.50 -14.99 -12.94
N ASN A 638 40.50 -14.16 -13.26
CA ASN A 638 40.35 -12.72 -13.49
C ASN A 638 40.77 -12.27 -14.91
N PRO A 639 40.16 -12.81 -15.98
CA PRO A 639 40.54 -12.45 -17.36
C PRO A 639 40.25 -10.98 -17.73
N ALA A 640 39.40 -10.30 -16.95
CA ALA A 640 39.03 -8.90 -17.15
C ALA A 640 39.86 -7.90 -16.30
N GLY A 641 40.75 -8.40 -15.43
CA GLY A 641 41.60 -7.55 -14.59
C GLY A 641 40.84 -6.71 -13.57
N SER A 642 39.74 -7.22 -12.98
CA SER A 642 39.07 -6.51 -11.89
C SER A 642 40.06 -6.27 -10.76
N SER A 643 40.12 -5.02 -10.32
CA SER A 643 41.07 -4.57 -9.30
C SER A 643 40.55 -4.81 -7.87
N GLY A 644 39.32 -5.31 -7.72
CA GLY A 644 38.66 -5.42 -6.41
C GLY A 644 38.35 -4.05 -5.80
N ARG A 645 38.25 -3.01 -6.64
CA ARG A 645 38.10 -1.64 -6.17
C ARG A 645 36.68 -1.39 -5.67
N PHE A 646 36.58 -0.87 -4.46
CA PHE A 646 35.35 -0.40 -3.85
C PHE A 646 35.57 0.98 -3.25
N ASP A 647 34.98 2.00 -3.87
CA ASP A 647 35.12 3.39 -3.43
C ASP A 647 33.75 3.99 -3.11
N VAL A 648 33.70 4.79 -2.04
CA VAL A 648 32.52 5.57 -1.66
C VAL A 648 32.88 7.05 -1.71
N HIS A 649 32.27 7.75 -2.66
CA HIS A 649 32.39 9.19 -2.85
C HIS A 649 31.17 9.87 -2.22
N THR A 650 31.39 10.77 -1.28
CA THR A 650 30.31 11.38 -0.50
C THR A 650 30.07 12.84 -0.88
N ALA A 651 28.80 13.25 -0.86
CA ALA A 651 28.36 14.62 -1.08
C ALA A 651 27.54 15.10 0.13
N PHE A 652 28.12 15.98 0.95
CA PHE A 652 27.42 16.54 2.11
C PHE A 652 26.90 17.94 1.79
N SER A 653 25.58 18.08 1.73
CA SER A 653 24.94 19.32 1.27
C SER A 653 24.85 20.43 2.32
N ARG A 654 25.09 20.13 3.60
CA ARG A 654 24.95 21.07 4.72
C ARG A 654 26.04 20.90 5.79
N ASP A 655 27.17 20.31 5.42
CA ASP A 655 28.30 20.19 6.34
C ASP A 655 28.92 21.58 6.54
N PRO A 656 29.04 22.10 7.77
CA PRO A 656 29.66 23.41 8.01
C PRO A 656 31.13 23.48 7.58
N SER A 657 31.80 22.32 7.50
CA SER A 657 33.23 22.22 7.21
C SER A 657 33.57 22.20 5.72
N ALA A 658 32.57 22.12 4.84
CA ALA A 658 32.75 21.95 3.40
C ALA A 658 31.75 22.78 2.58
N PRO A 659 32.06 23.14 1.32
CA PRO A 659 31.09 23.76 0.44
C PRO A 659 29.90 22.83 0.20
N GLN A 660 28.72 23.41 0.00
CA GLN A 660 27.52 22.67 -0.36
C GLN A 660 27.75 21.88 -1.65
N GLN A 661 27.66 20.56 -1.55
CA GLN A 661 27.82 19.64 -2.67
C GLN A 661 26.67 18.65 -2.75
N TYR A 662 26.33 18.27 -3.97
CA TYR A 662 25.39 17.21 -4.29
C TYR A 662 26.07 16.10 -5.09
N VAL A 663 25.40 14.95 -5.21
CA VAL A 663 25.96 13.77 -5.90
C VAL A 663 26.38 14.07 -7.34
N GLN A 664 25.63 14.88 -8.07
CA GLN A 664 25.98 15.25 -9.44
C GLN A 664 27.27 16.10 -9.52
N ASP A 665 27.60 16.85 -8.47
CA ASP A 665 28.80 17.67 -8.42
C ASP A 665 30.01 16.77 -8.16
N VAL A 666 29.87 15.80 -7.25
CA VAL A 666 30.92 14.81 -6.96
C VAL A 666 31.16 13.90 -8.15
N ILE A 667 30.12 13.51 -8.90
CA ILE A 667 30.26 12.76 -10.16
C ILE A 667 31.14 13.53 -11.16
N ARG A 668 30.88 14.84 -11.35
CA ARG A 668 31.69 15.70 -12.24
C ARG A 668 33.15 15.85 -11.80
N GLN A 669 33.44 15.65 -10.52
CA GLN A 669 34.82 15.63 -10.01
C GLN A 669 35.55 14.32 -10.30
N HIS A 670 34.85 13.25 -10.71
CA HIS A 670 35.42 11.92 -10.97
C HIS A 670 35.20 11.45 -12.42
N PRO A 671 35.47 12.29 -13.44
CA PRO A 671 35.04 11.99 -14.80
C PRO A 671 35.82 10.81 -15.42
N SER A 672 37.07 10.59 -15.01
CA SER A 672 37.86 9.41 -15.39
C SER A 672 37.24 8.10 -14.90
N THR A 673 36.69 8.08 -13.68
CA THR A 673 36.00 6.92 -13.12
C THR A 673 34.72 6.62 -13.91
N ILE A 674 33.93 7.65 -14.19
CA ILE A 674 32.69 7.51 -14.97
C ILE A 674 32.97 7.01 -16.39
N ARG A 675 33.98 7.57 -17.07
CA ARG A 675 34.39 7.13 -18.41
C ARG A 675 34.89 5.68 -18.41
N ALA A 676 35.69 5.28 -17.42
CA ALA A 676 36.15 3.91 -17.28
C ALA A 676 34.99 2.92 -17.05
N MET A 677 34.01 3.30 -16.22
CA MET A 677 32.80 2.51 -15.99
C MET A 677 31.93 2.39 -17.24
N ALA A 678 31.72 3.50 -17.96
CA ALA A 678 30.98 3.50 -19.23
C ALA A 678 31.67 2.61 -20.28
N ALA A 679 33.00 2.69 -20.39
CA ALA A 679 33.79 1.86 -21.31
C ALA A 679 33.74 0.36 -20.95
N SER A 680 33.59 0.03 -19.66
CA SER A 680 33.60 -1.34 -19.14
C SER A 680 32.18 -1.94 -18.99
N ASN A 681 31.18 -1.36 -19.67
CA ASN A 681 29.78 -1.81 -19.63
C ASN A 681 29.24 -1.93 -18.19
N ALA A 682 29.54 -0.94 -17.35
CA ALA A 682 29.06 -0.89 -15.98
C ALA A 682 27.54 -0.84 -15.90
N ILE A 683 27.01 -1.29 -14.76
CA ILE A 683 25.62 -1.09 -14.37
C ILE A 683 25.55 0.24 -13.63
N PHE A 684 24.66 1.14 -14.06
CA PHE A 684 24.35 2.39 -13.38
C PHE A 684 23.04 2.25 -12.63
N VAL A 685 23.07 2.52 -11.32
CA VAL A 685 21.90 2.44 -10.45
C VAL A 685 21.73 3.76 -9.72
N VAL A 686 20.54 4.35 -9.77
CA VAL A 686 20.22 5.60 -9.07
C VAL A 686 19.03 5.40 -8.13
N CYS A 687 19.23 5.65 -6.84
CA CYS A 687 18.22 5.45 -5.80
C CYS A 687 18.03 6.73 -4.96
N GLY A 688 16.79 7.06 -4.58
CA GLY A 688 16.54 8.21 -3.71
C GLY A 688 15.14 8.81 -3.84
N GLY A 689 14.96 9.99 -3.27
CA GLY A 689 13.64 10.61 -3.13
C GLY A 689 13.33 11.75 -4.12
N SER A 690 14.06 11.88 -5.24
CA SER A 690 13.91 13.04 -6.12
C SER A 690 14.22 12.75 -7.59
N LEU A 691 13.22 12.99 -8.45
CA LEU A 691 13.41 12.95 -9.91
C LEU A 691 14.33 14.05 -10.42
N LYS A 692 14.37 15.21 -9.74
CA LYS A 692 15.32 16.29 -10.05
C LYS A 692 16.75 15.82 -9.83
N MET A 693 17.00 15.08 -8.74
CA MET A 693 18.29 14.44 -8.49
C MET A 693 18.62 13.44 -9.59
N SER A 694 17.69 12.55 -9.96
CA SER A 694 17.94 11.55 -11.02
C SER A 694 18.32 12.19 -12.36
N ARG A 695 17.61 13.25 -12.78
CA ARG A 695 17.94 14.01 -13.99
C ARG A 695 19.32 14.66 -13.90
N ALA A 696 19.64 15.29 -12.77
CA ALA A 696 20.93 15.93 -12.57
C ALA A 696 22.09 14.91 -12.62
N VAL A 697 21.88 13.70 -12.11
CA VAL A 697 22.84 12.59 -12.20
C VAL A 697 23.02 12.13 -13.65
N LYS A 698 21.94 11.97 -14.42
CA LYS A 698 22.03 11.65 -15.86
C LYS A 698 22.88 12.68 -16.61
N GLU A 699 22.60 13.97 -16.40
CA GLU A 699 23.36 15.04 -17.05
C GLU A 699 24.81 15.09 -16.59
N ALA A 700 25.11 14.87 -15.30
CA ALA A 700 26.49 14.78 -14.82
C ALA A 700 27.27 13.63 -15.46
N VAL A 701 26.63 12.46 -15.65
CA VAL A 701 27.27 11.33 -16.37
C VAL A 701 27.55 11.73 -17.83
N LYS A 702 26.61 12.38 -18.51
CA LYS A 702 26.82 12.87 -19.88
C LYS A 702 27.93 13.91 -19.95
N ASP A 703 28.00 14.83 -18.99
CA ASP A 703 29.08 15.82 -18.89
C ASP A 703 30.46 15.14 -18.80
N CYS A 704 30.59 14.10 -17.97
CA CYS A 704 31.84 13.34 -17.87
C CYS A 704 32.22 12.63 -19.19
N LEU A 705 31.24 12.23 -20.01
CA LEU A 705 31.48 11.68 -21.35
C LEU A 705 31.91 12.78 -22.33
N ARG A 706 31.25 13.95 -22.32
CA ARG A 706 31.56 15.10 -23.20
C ARG A 706 33.02 15.55 -23.12
N GLU A 707 33.65 15.42 -21.97
CA GLU A 707 35.06 15.79 -21.78
C GLU A 707 36.06 14.96 -22.62
N ASP A 708 35.67 13.77 -23.09
CA ASP A 708 36.48 12.93 -23.97
C ASP A 708 36.05 13.17 -25.43
N ALA A 709 36.41 14.35 -25.94
CA ALA A 709 36.03 14.81 -27.29
C ALA A 709 36.60 13.93 -28.41
N GLU A 710 37.66 13.16 -28.15
CA GLU A 710 38.18 12.19 -29.12
C GLU A 710 37.22 11.00 -29.30
N LYS A 711 36.63 10.53 -28.20
CA LYS A 711 35.70 9.39 -28.22
C LYS A 711 34.24 9.81 -28.45
N TYR A 712 33.87 11.01 -28.01
CA TYR A 712 32.52 11.55 -28.06
C TYR A 712 32.57 12.98 -28.67
N PRO A 713 32.69 13.10 -30.00
CA PRO A 713 32.95 14.38 -30.66
C PRO A 713 31.76 15.35 -30.67
N ASP A 714 30.55 14.85 -30.44
CA ASP A 714 29.31 15.64 -30.44
C ASP A 714 28.27 15.09 -29.44
N ASP A 715 27.22 15.86 -29.18
CA ASP A 715 26.14 15.46 -28.27
C ASP A 715 25.40 14.20 -28.75
N ALA A 716 25.32 13.95 -30.05
CA ALA A 716 24.67 12.75 -30.58
C ALA A 716 25.45 11.48 -30.19
N ALA A 717 26.79 11.54 -30.24
CA ALA A 717 27.67 10.47 -29.78
C ALA A 717 27.56 10.24 -28.27
N VAL A 718 27.42 11.31 -27.48
CA VAL A 718 27.21 11.22 -26.02
C VAL A 718 25.86 10.57 -25.71
N GLU A 719 24.77 11.01 -26.34
CA GLU A 719 23.44 10.42 -26.16
C GLU A 719 23.42 8.96 -26.60
N ALA A 720 24.07 8.61 -27.71
CA ALA A 720 24.19 7.22 -28.16
C ALA A 720 25.04 6.36 -27.21
N ALA A 721 26.07 6.92 -26.59
CA ALA A 721 26.86 6.24 -25.58
C ALA A 721 26.05 6.03 -24.28
N PHE A 722 25.38 7.08 -23.82
CA PHE A 722 24.52 7.06 -22.64
C PHE A 722 23.37 6.06 -22.80
N ALA A 723 22.71 6.05 -23.96
CA ALA A 723 21.61 5.12 -24.26
C ALA A 723 22.03 3.64 -24.28
N ARG A 724 23.32 3.34 -24.43
CA ARG A 724 23.87 1.97 -24.35
C ARG A 724 24.17 1.54 -22.92
N LEU A 725 24.20 2.45 -21.95
CA LEU A 725 24.45 2.11 -20.56
C LEU A 725 23.29 1.27 -20.00
N THR A 726 23.61 0.29 -19.17
CA THR A 726 22.59 -0.37 -18.35
C THR A 726 22.23 0.57 -17.22
N TRP A 727 21.04 1.17 -17.29
CA TRP A 727 20.58 2.18 -16.33
C TRP A 727 19.33 1.71 -15.59
N TRP A 728 19.35 1.82 -14.27
CA TRP A 728 18.22 1.51 -13.40
C TRP A 728 17.97 2.62 -12.39
N GLU A 729 16.71 2.86 -12.08
CA GLU A 729 16.30 3.89 -11.13
C GLU A 729 15.26 3.32 -10.17
N GLU A 730 15.45 3.60 -8.90
CA GLU A 730 14.48 3.35 -7.85
C GLU A 730 14.24 4.66 -7.09
N ILE A 731 13.24 5.42 -7.55
CA ILE A 731 12.93 6.77 -7.07
C ILE A 731 11.49 6.78 -6.55
N TRP A 732 11.30 7.22 -5.30
CA TRP A 732 10.00 7.26 -4.62
C TRP A 732 9.72 8.60 -3.96
#